data_AF-A0A0Q7B1V0-F1
#
_entry.id   AF-A0A0Q7B1V0-F1
#
_cell.length_a   1.000
_cell.length_b   1.000
_cell.length_c   1.000
_cell.angle_alpha   90.00
_cell.angle_beta   90.00
_cell.angle_gamma   90.00
#
_symmetry.space_group_name_H-M   'P 1'
#
loop_
_entity.id
_entity.type
_entity.pdbx_description
1 polymer ?
#
loop_
_entity_poly.entity_id
_entity_poly.type
_entity_poly.pdbx_seq_one_letter_code
_entity_poly.pdbx_strand_id
1 'polypeptide(L)'
;MRARQVVLVVVVLGLLGGVVAAGISATMGIRTEAKDVPVEAPTVAPPRPAVAPPAFSRITVPDTVRTRTAVAELRDATASGTRGRATLAVTHGDGDDGDDSYRLGGTAKALTIAAASETGAVRGIYDLAQAARESRPVTEHLGEKVTSRLPFRMVDLGAAGVDADASQWRGGEDYSHYSRAFEDAILPGAPYVDQAAMPAARASVLAYVRHTLAQGYNAIAVPGFLEYLTFSDVPAIYADDPEYVARAEAMRAAFGPIWQEVHDLGMQVYLRTDMLILSGPLESYLTKEFDLDPTDPRLWEVYQQGLDELYREMPYVDGVLLRIGEGGNIYNLPGWDYYSEITVTTPPAVRAMLTAFTDEAERVDRTVIFRTWSVGIGAVGDMHTNPDSYHEVLDGIDSPNLVVSTKYSLGDFYSWLPLNDTLETGDQRRIVEMQSRREFEAFGAIPNDLGDLYQQALQRFVAANPHVEGVWTWTQDGGPWRAGPMSLELTHGFWQLYDLNSELSARLARDPDADPAEITADWARRWFSTDPATVTAISTAMASSREAVSQGLYIEQFAQVRAFALGLEPPPQMWIFEWDILTGDSAVLDVIYSIVRDSGPHGVDDAIRAGEHAVEVAQSMRDDVAATDASTYRDPALRQQLLDSLDYQVNLFTLLGSYRAMVLRHAQWLDTGTGRDAWADAREAFDVAAADHEEKYGDDVELPAYNLTAARLGEERAERDLPMAWLARGGLLVLLLGLGLTRTGRTMVRAAATPWRDPGPVSRWLVVAFPLVAVAWSRLVLTWFLAPAHLLLVGVGWAVLALVVVTSRSWWVATAVGGAITIRSLLLLGVLSVRGPGGYWFAFWTAPGWRTAYVVVAFVLFGWVLACLAWSLAGVGTRRYAAGAVVGVVGATLALVGLLLAAVGLEDALTVWNDQLALLPWGMARILGITTYLGIPEGLPWLFTIVGGVLMLTSSLIWTLPRVRAAR
;
A
#
# COMPACT_ATOMS: atom_id res chain seq x y z
N MET A 1 36.47 47.20 10.23
CA MET A 1 35.32 46.69 11.02
C MET A 1 34.23 46.05 10.15
N ARG A 2 33.69 46.74 9.14
CA ARG A 2 32.61 46.20 8.28
C ARG A 2 32.98 44.95 7.46
N ALA A 3 34.18 44.86 6.91
CA ALA A 3 34.64 43.67 6.20
C ALA A 3 34.63 42.40 7.10
N ARG A 4 35.03 42.52 8.37
CA ARG A 4 34.97 41.43 9.35
C ARG A 4 33.53 41.01 9.66
N GLN A 5 32.59 41.96 9.74
CA GLN A 5 31.17 41.67 9.96
C GLN A 5 30.52 40.97 8.76
N VAL A 6 30.88 41.36 7.54
CA VAL A 6 30.41 40.69 6.31
C VAL A 6 30.91 39.26 6.26
N VAL A 7 32.20 39.04 6.48
CA VAL A 7 32.79 37.69 6.53
C VAL A 7 32.09 36.86 7.61
N LEU A 8 31.90 37.41 8.82
CA LEU A 8 31.20 36.70 9.89
C LEU A 8 29.77 36.31 9.49
N VAL A 9 28.98 37.23 8.91
CA VAL A 9 27.60 36.94 8.49
C VAL A 9 27.57 35.87 7.40
N VAL A 10 28.44 35.96 6.38
CA VAL A 10 28.50 34.96 5.31
C VAL A 10 28.93 33.60 5.85
N VAL A 11 29.90 33.55 6.77
CA VAL A 11 30.32 32.30 7.42
C VAL A 11 29.18 31.70 8.26
N VAL A 12 28.49 32.50 9.06
CA VAL A 12 27.35 32.04 9.87
C VAL A 12 26.22 31.52 8.98
N LEU A 13 25.86 32.25 7.92
CA LEU A 13 24.85 31.80 6.96
C LEU A 13 25.30 30.55 6.20
N GLY A 14 26.59 30.41 5.89
CA GLY A 14 27.15 29.21 5.25
C GLY A 14 27.08 28.00 6.18
N LEU A 15 27.40 28.17 7.47
CA LEU A 15 27.26 27.11 8.48
C LEU A 15 25.79 26.72 8.68
N LEU A 16 24.89 27.69 8.82
CA LEU A 16 23.44 27.43 8.94
C LEU A 16 22.88 26.77 7.67
N GLY A 17 23.30 27.22 6.49
CA GLY A 17 22.94 26.58 5.23
C GLY A 17 23.49 25.15 5.12
N GLY A 18 24.68 24.90 5.64
CA GLY A 18 25.26 23.56 5.75
C GLY A 18 24.45 22.66 6.68
N VAL A 19 24.00 23.17 7.84
CA VAL A 19 23.11 22.46 8.75
C VAL A 19 21.78 22.14 8.09
N VAL A 20 21.18 23.08 7.35
CA VAL A 20 19.93 22.85 6.61
C VAL A 20 20.13 21.80 5.51
N ALA A 21 21.22 21.87 4.74
CA ALA A 21 21.51 20.91 3.69
C ALA A 21 21.77 19.50 4.25
N ALA A 22 22.47 19.40 5.39
CA ALA A 22 22.68 18.16 6.12
C ALA A 22 21.34 17.61 6.64
N GLY A 23 20.48 18.46 7.20
CA GLY A 23 19.13 18.09 7.64
C GLY A 23 18.29 17.53 6.50
N ILE A 24 18.22 18.23 5.36
CA ILE A 24 17.50 17.75 4.16
C ILE A 24 18.06 16.39 3.71
N SER A 25 19.38 16.24 3.62
CA SER A 25 19.99 14.98 3.17
C SER A 25 19.76 13.83 4.14
N ALA A 26 19.77 14.10 5.44
CA ALA A 26 19.45 13.12 6.47
C ALA A 26 17.97 12.70 6.41
N THR A 27 17.05 13.67 6.25
CA THR A 27 15.62 13.38 6.09
C THR A 27 15.33 12.60 4.80
N MET A 28 15.99 12.93 3.69
CA MET A 28 15.81 12.18 2.43
C MET A 28 16.32 10.75 2.55
N GLY A 29 17.41 10.50 3.30
CA GLY A 29 17.85 9.15 3.65
C GLY A 29 18.10 8.20 2.48
N ILE A 30 18.31 8.71 1.25
CA ILE A 30 18.38 7.89 0.04
C ILE A 30 19.59 6.95 0.09
N ARG A 31 19.32 5.64 0.14
CA ARG A 31 20.32 4.58 0.11
C ARG A 31 19.73 3.31 -0.48
N THR A 32 20.60 2.42 -0.92
CA THR A 32 20.23 1.09 -1.40
C THR A 32 21.02 0.02 -0.67
N GLU A 33 20.39 -1.11 -0.40
CA GLU A 33 21.02 -2.30 0.15
C GLU A 33 20.68 -3.53 -0.70
N ALA A 34 21.57 -4.51 -0.70
CA ALA A 34 21.25 -5.79 -1.32
C ALA A 34 20.17 -6.50 -0.50
N LYS A 35 19.29 -7.23 -1.18
CA LYS A 35 18.38 -8.20 -0.57
C LYS A 35 18.46 -9.53 -1.27
N ASP A 36 18.09 -10.57 -0.53
CA ASP A 36 17.91 -11.91 -1.05
C ASP A 36 16.44 -12.09 -1.45
N VAL A 37 16.20 -12.46 -2.70
CA VAL A 37 14.87 -12.62 -3.27
C VAL A 37 14.71 -14.09 -3.67
N PRO A 38 13.58 -14.74 -3.35
CA PRO A 38 13.31 -16.09 -3.82
C PRO A 38 13.43 -16.18 -5.33
N VAL A 39 14.19 -17.16 -5.81
CA VAL A 39 14.33 -17.43 -7.24
C VAL A 39 13.26 -18.43 -7.62
N GLU A 40 12.29 -18.00 -8.41
CA GLU A 40 11.20 -18.86 -8.88
C GLU A 40 11.64 -19.64 -10.13
N ALA A 41 11.40 -20.95 -10.12
CA ALA A 41 11.72 -21.86 -11.23
C ALA A 41 10.52 -22.77 -11.55
N PRO A 42 9.35 -22.19 -11.92
CA PRO A 42 8.15 -22.97 -12.21
C PRO A 42 8.39 -23.96 -13.35
N THR A 43 7.75 -25.12 -13.25
CA THR A 43 7.84 -26.19 -14.26
C THR A 43 6.46 -26.61 -14.75
N VAL A 44 6.42 -27.41 -15.81
CA VAL A 44 5.17 -27.92 -16.38
C VAL A 44 5.09 -29.43 -16.15
N ALA A 45 3.99 -29.88 -15.56
CA ALA A 45 3.76 -31.30 -15.31
C ALA A 45 3.67 -32.09 -16.64
N PRO A 46 4.15 -33.35 -16.65
CA PRO A 46 4.05 -34.19 -17.83
C PRO A 46 2.58 -34.43 -18.24
N PRO A 47 2.28 -34.51 -19.55
CA PRO A 47 0.92 -34.76 -20.00
C PRO A 47 0.44 -36.14 -19.52
N ARG A 48 -0.76 -36.17 -18.94
CA ARG A 48 -1.36 -37.37 -18.35
C ARG A 48 -2.75 -37.63 -18.96
N PRO A 49 -3.10 -38.88 -19.30
CA PRO A 49 -4.45 -39.21 -19.73
C PRO A 49 -5.45 -39.05 -18.58
N ALA A 50 -6.62 -38.51 -18.88
CA ALA A 50 -7.71 -38.38 -17.93
C ALA A 50 -8.25 -39.75 -17.48
N VAL A 51 -8.43 -39.91 -16.16
CA VAL A 51 -8.97 -41.12 -15.55
C VAL A 51 -10.39 -40.83 -15.09
N ALA A 52 -11.36 -41.50 -15.73
CA ALA A 52 -12.76 -41.42 -15.36
C ALA A 52 -12.98 -42.08 -13.98
N PRO A 53 -13.66 -41.42 -13.02
CA PRO A 53 -13.95 -42.00 -11.72
C PRO A 53 -14.98 -43.14 -11.83
N PRO A 54 -15.02 -44.08 -10.87
CA PRO A 54 -16.07 -45.10 -10.83
C PRO A 54 -17.40 -44.49 -10.39
N ALA A 55 -18.51 -45.08 -10.84
CA ALA A 55 -19.81 -44.78 -10.24
C ALA A 55 -19.89 -45.43 -8.85
N PHE A 56 -20.07 -44.63 -7.81
CA PHE A 56 -20.25 -45.12 -6.45
C PHE A 56 -21.66 -45.69 -6.25
N SER A 57 -21.80 -47.00 -6.47
CA SER A 57 -23.06 -47.72 -6.41
C SER A 57 -23.67 -47.83 -5.01
N ARG A 58 -22.82 -47.72 -3.97
CA ARG A 58 -23.21 -47.65 -2.56
C ARG A 58 -22.15 -46.90 -1.78
N ILE A 59 -22.58 -45.93 -0.98
CA ILE A 59 -21.73 -45.20 -0.02
C ILE A 59 -22.32 -45.43 1.36
N THR A 60 -21.55 -46.04 2.27
CA THR A 60 -21.92 -46.27 3.67
C THR A 60 -21.06 -45.38 4.54
N VAL A 61 -21.65 -44.32 5.10
CA VAL A 61 -21.00 -43.34 5.97
C VAL A 61 -21.82 -43.19 7.26
N PRO A 62 -21.22 -42.72 8.36
CA PRO A 62 -21.97 -42.16 9.50
C PRO A 62 -22.92 -41.06 9.02
N ASP A 63 -24.05 -40.85 9.72
CA ASP A 63 -25.05 -39.86 9.32
C ASP A 63 -24.86 -38.54 10.09
N THR A 64 -23.88 -37.75 9.66
CA THR A 64 -23.58 -36.42 10.21
C THR A 64 -23.71 -35.34 9.14
N VAL A 65 -23.78 -34.07 9.53
CA VAL A 65 -23.84 -32.97 8.56
C VAL A 65 -22.56 -32.88 7.73
N ARG A 66 -21.38 -33.10 8.34
CA ARG A 66 -20.08 -33.04 7.68
C ARG A 66 -19.93 -34.15 6.64
N THR A 67 -20.23 -35.39 7.03
CA THR A 67 -20.17 -36.54 6.11
C THR A 67 -21.21 -36.44 4.99
N ARG A 68 -22.45 -35.99 5.26
CA ARG A 68 -23.46 -35.75 4.21
C ARG A 68 -23.00 -34.70 3.20
N THR A 69 -22.36 -33.64 3.67
CA THR A 69 -21.83 -32.56 2.81
C THR A 69 -20.70 -33.08 1.93
N ALA A 70 -19.71 -33.77 2.50
CA ALA A 70 -18.62 -34.36 1.72
C ALA A 70 -19.10 -35.43 0.73
N VAL A 71 -20.10 -36.24 1.10
CA VAL A 71 -20.72 -37.20 0.16
C VAL A 71 -21.47 -36.50 -0.96
N ALA A 72 -22.12 -35.37 -0.70
CA ALA A 72 -22.76 -34.58 -1.75
C ALA A 72 -21.71 -34.07 -2.76
N GLU A 73 -20.57 -33.59 -2.28
CA GLU A 73 -19.44 -33.16 -3.11
C GLU A 73 -18.87 -34.32 -3.94
N LEU A 74 -18.66 -35.50 -3.35
CA LEU A 74 -18.23 -36.70 -4.08
C LEU A 74 -19.24 -37.15 -5.15
N ARG A 75 -20.54 -37.04 -4.85
CA ARG A 75 -21.60 -37.39 -5.82
C ARG A 75 -21.63 -36.40 -6.98
N ASP A 76 -21.45 -35.12 -6.71
CA ASP A 76 -21.38 -34.10 -7.75
C ASP A 76 -20.14 -34.31 -8.64
N ALA A 77 -18.97 -34.51 -8.03
CA ALA A 77 -17.72 -34.81 -8.72
C ALA A 77 -17.77 -36.08 -9.60
N THR A 78 -18.69 -37.01 -9.31
CA THR A 78 -18.88 -38.27 -10.06
C THR A 78 -20.19 -38.33 -10.84
N ALA A 79 -20.91 -37.21 -10.98
CA ALA A 79 -22.21 -37.17 -11.65
C ALA A 79 -22.11 -37.41 -13.17
N SER A 80 -20.99 -37.05 -13.78
CA SER A 80 -20.75 -37.17 -15.22
C SER A 80 -19.44 -37.92 -15.52
N GLY A 81 -19.39 -38.64 -16.65
CA GLY A 81 -18.15 -39.22 -17.15
C GLY A 81 -17.56 -40.38 -16.31
N THR A 82 -18.38 -41.29 -15.77
CA THR A 82 -17.89 -42.41 -14.96
C THR A 82 -17.48 -43.65 -15.78
N ARG A 83 -16.53 -44.42 -15.26
CA ARG A 83 -16.12 -45.72 -15.81
C ARG A 83 -16.01 -46.79 -14.71
N GLY A 84 -16.86 -47.80 -14.80
CA GLY A 84 -16.92 -48.89 -13.82
C GLY A 84 -17.76 -48.55 -12.59
N ARG A 85 -17.68 -49.41 -11.57
CA ARG A 85 -18.46 -49.29 -10.33
C ARG A 85 -17.61 -49.59 -9.11
N ALA A 86 -17.81 -48.81 -8.07
CA ALA A 86 -17.23 -49.03 -6.75
C ALA A 86 -18.27 -48.90 -5.64
N THR A 87 -17.95 -49.41 -4.46
CA THR A 87 -18.62 -49.06 -3.20
C THR A 87 -17.63 -48.34 -2.30
N LEU A 88 -18.13 -47.44 -1.44
CA LEU A 88 -17.35 -46.76 -0.42
C LEU A 88 -17.92 -47.08 0.97
N ALA A 89 -17.07 -47.47 1.90
CA ALA A 89 -17.40 -47.56 3.32
C ALA A 89 -16.47 -46.66 4.12
N VAL A 90 -17.02 -45.84 5.02
CA VAL A 90 -16.27 -44.87 5.82
C VAL A 90 -16.53 -45.13 7.28
N THR A 91 -15.48 -45.13 8.08
CA THR A 91 -15.53 -45.31 9.54
C THR A 91 -14.55 -44.37 10.22
N HIS A 92 -14.93 -43.81 11.36
CA HIS A 92 -14.02 -43.08 12.24
C HIS A 92 -14.15 -43.54 13.70
N GLY A 93 -13.16 -43.20 14.52
CA GLY A 93 -13.23 -43.28 15.97
C GLY A 93 -13.57 -41.93 16.60
N ASP A 94 -13.31 -41.83 17.91
CA ASP A 94 -13.49 -40.63 18.76
C ASP A 94 -12.11 -40.04 19.14
N GLY A 95 -11.17 -40.00 18.18
CA GLY A 95 -9.86 -39.39 18.35
C GLY A 95 -9.89 -37.86 18.40
N ASP A 96 -8.72 -37.23 18.32
CA ASP A 96 -8.61 -35.77 18.25
C ASP A 96 -9.40 -35.20 17.05
N ASP A 97 -10.34 -34.30 17.32
CA ASP A 97 -11.18 -33.66 16.30
C ASP A 97 -10.37 -32.84 15.29
N GLY A 98 -9.15 -32.42 15.64
CA GLY A 98 -8.22 -31.76 14.73
C GLY A 98 -7.45 -32.71 13.79
N ASP A 99 -7.41 -34.02 14.06
CA ASP A 99 -6.65 -34.98 13.24
C ASP A 99 -7.38 -35.26 11.92
N ASP A 100 -6.91 -34.69 10.82
CA ASP A 100 -7.47 -34.92 9.49
C ASP A 100 -6.89 -36.15 8.77
N SER A 101 -6.16 -37.02 9.49
CA SER A 101 -5.57 -38.22 8.92
C SER A 101 -6.58 -39.32 8.62
N TYR A 102 -6.37 -40.04 7.52
CA TYR A 102 -7.14 -41.23 7.19
C TYR A 102 -6.30 -42.29 6.48
N ARG A 103 -6.77 -43.53 6.46
CA ARG A 103 -6.23 -44.62 5.65
C ARG A 103 -7.22 -45.01 4.56
N LEU A 104 -6.76 -44.98 3.31
CA LEU A 104 -7.51 -45.51 2.18
C LEU A 104 -7.16 -46.99 2.01
N GLY A 105 -8.16 -47.87 1.97
CA GLY A 105 -7.98 -49.32 1.91
C GLY A 105 -9.03 -50.03 1.05
N GLY A 106 -9.04 -51.35 1.15
CA GLY A 106 -9.96 -52.20 0.39
C GLY A 106 -9.44 -52.55 -1.01
N THR A 107 -10.27 -52.41 -2.02
CA THR A 107 -9.94 -52.69 -3.44
C THR A 107 -10.51 -51.61 -4.36
N ALA A 108 -10.07 -51.58 -5.61
CA ALA A 108 -10.60 -50.63 -6.62
C ALA A 108 -12.13 -50.70 -6.84
N LYS A 109 -12.80 -51.79 -6.43
CA LYS A 109 -14.28 -51.93 -6.52
C LYS A 109 -14.98 -51.77 -5.16
N ALA A 110 -14.24 -51.74 -4.06
CA ALA A 110 -14.76 -51.64 -2.71
C ALA A 110 -13.74 -50.90 -1.83
N LEU A 111 -13.81 -49.57 -1.87
CA LEU A 111 -12.93 -48.67 -1.14
C LEU A 111 -13.38 -48.52 0.31
N THR A 112 -12.42 -48.39 1.21
CA THR A 112 -12.66 -48.11 2.63
C THR A 112 -11.85 -46.90 3.08
N ILE A 113 -12.48 -45.96 3.78
CA ILE A 113 -11.80 -44.89 4.51
C ILE A 113 -11.91 -45.21 6.00
N ALA A 114 -10.77 -45.32 6.68
CA ALA A 114 -10.70 -45.48 8.13
C ALA A 114 -9.87 -44.34 8.74
N ALA A 115 -10.47 -43.58 9.66
CA ALA A 115 -9.83 -42.44 10.31
C ALA A 115 -9.91 -42.55 11.84
N ALA A 116 -9.06 -41.80 12.55
CA ALA A 116 -9.13 -41.71 14.01
C ALA A 116 -10.27 -40.79 14.47
N SER A 117 -10.64 -39.79 13.67
CA SER A 117 -11.65 -38.76 13.95
C SER A 117 -12.65 -38.63 12.80
N GLU A 118 -13.77 -37.94 13.04
CA GLU A 118 -14.71 -37.58 11.97
C GLU A 118 -14.04 -36.68 10.93
N THR A 119 -13.21 -35.73 11.34
CA THR A 119 -12.47 -34.80 10.47
C THR A 119 -11.63 -35.55 9.43
N GLY A 120 -10.86 -36.56 9.85
CA GLY A 120 -10.09 -37.39 8.92
C GLY A 120 -10.97 -38.22 7.97
N ALA A 121 -12.09 -38.76 8.47
CA ALA A 121 -13.03 -39.51 7.62
C ALA A 121 -13.67 -38.61 6.55
N VAL A 122 -14.06 -37.39 6.93
CA VAL A 122 -14.62 -36.37 6.03
C VAL A 122 -13.58 -35.91 5.01
N ARG A 123 -12.34 -35.64 5.45
CA ARG A 123 -11.21 -35.28 4.58
C ARG A 123 -10.96 -36.35 3.50
N GLY A 124 -10.98 -37.62 3.88
CA GLY A 124 -10.84 -38.71 2.93
C GLY A 124 -11.94 -38.73 1.87
N ILE A 125 -13.18 -38.37 2.20
CA ILE A 125 -14.27 -38.28 1.22
C ILE A 125 -14.03 -37.13 0.24
N TYR A 126 -13.64 -35.95 0.76
CA TYR A 126 -13.32 -34.81 -0.08
C TYR A 126 -12.11 -35.08 -0.99
N ASP A 127 -11.08 -35.78 -0.53
CA ASP A 127 -9.93 -36.15 -1.37
C ASP A 127 -10.34 -37.08 -2.53
N LEU A 128 -11.28 -38.02 -2.30
CA LEU A 128 -11.85 -38.82 -3.39
C LEU A 128 -12.65 -37.96 -4.38
N ALA A 129 -13.35 -36.93 -3.90
CA ALA A 129 -14.11 -36.01 -4.74
C ALA A 129 -13.16 -35.13 -5.58
N GLN A 130 -12.12 -34.61 -4.95
CA GLN A 130 -11.05 -33.84 -5.59
C GLN A 130 -10.38 -34.67 -6.70
N ALA A 131 -9.93 -35.89 -6.39
CA ALA A 131 -9.35 -36.80 -7.38
C ALA A 131 -10.31 -37.05 -8.57
N ALA A 132 -11.61 -37.17 -8.33
CA ALA A 132 -12.60 -37.31 -9.39
C ALA A 132 -12.70 -36.06 -10.29
N ARG A 133 -12.74 -34.85 -9.73
CA ARG A 133 -12.81 -33.59 -10.51
C ARG A 133 -11.57 -33.37 -11.38
N GLU A 134 -10.40 -33.72 -10.85
CA GLU A 134 -9.08 -33.59 -11.48
C GLU A 134 -8.75 -34.75 -12.45
N SER A 135 -9.71 -35.68 -12.61
CA SER A 135 -9.55 -36.88 -13.44
C SER A 135 -8.33 -37.73 -13.03
N ARG A 136 -8.06 -37.80 -11.73
CA ARG A 136 -7.08 -38.70 -11.09
C ARG A 136 -7.73 -40.02 -10.67
N PRO A 137 -6.96 -41.11 -10.54
CA PRO A 137 -7.48 -42.35 -9.99
C PRO A 137 -7.92 -42.16 -8.53
N VAL A 138 -9.18 -42.44 -8.20
CA VAL A 138 -9.67 -42.52 -6.81
C VAL A 138 -9.01 -43.66 -5.98
N THR A 139 -8.08 -44.39 -6.58
CA THR A 139 -7.30 -45.48 -5.98
C THR A 139 -5.83 -45.11 -5.81
N GLU A 140 -5.42 -43.87 -6.09
CA GLU A 140 -4.03 -43.44 -6.08
C GLU A 140 -3.35 -43.74 -4.73
N HIS A 141 -3.99 -43.39 -3.62
CA HIS A 141 -3.48 -43.63 -2.26
C HIS A 141 -3.92 -44.98 -1.65
N LEU A 142 -4.31 -45.96 -2.47
CA LEU A 142 -4.84 -47.23 -1.95
C LEU A 142 -3.77 -48.01 -1.16
N GLY A 143 -4.02 -48.20 0.13
CA GLY A 143 -3.10 -48.85 1.07
C GLY A 143 -2.33 -47.86 1.94
N GLU A 144 -2.39 -46.57 1.64
CA GLU A 144 -1.63 -45.52 2.31
C GLU A 144 -2.42 -44.88 3.46
N LYS A 145 -1.68 -44.33 4.42
CA LYS A 145 -2.22 -43.37 5.39
C LYS A 145 -1.88 -41.98 4.87
N VAL A 146 -2.89 -41.15 4.67
CA VAL A 146 -2.76 -39.74 4.30
C VAL A 146 -2.86 -38.92 5.58
N THR A 147 -1.95 -37.96 5.75
CA THR A 147 -1.88 -37.06 6.90
C THR A 147 -1.44 -35.69 6.38
N SER A 148 -2.12 -34.62 6.79
CA SER A 148 -1.70 -33.26 6.45
C SER A 148 -0.53 -32.82 7.32
N ARG A 149 0.49 -32.21 6.72
CA ARG A 149 1.69 -31.73 7.41
C ARG A 149 1.41 -30.54 8.33
N LEU A 150 0.57 -29.61 7.89
CA LEU A 150 0.11 -28.45 8.65
C LEU A 150 -1.40 -28.56 8.89
N PRO A 151 -1.83 -28.83 10.14
CA PRO A 151 -3.24 -29.09 10.44
C PRO A 151 -4.12 -27.82 10.43
N PHE A 152 -3.56 -26.62 10.65
CA PHE A 152 -4.36 -25.39 10.69
C PHE A 152 -4.37 -24.69 9.33
N ARG A 153 -5.53 -24.59 8.66
CA ARG A 153 -5.64 -24.03 7.31
C ARG A 153 -6.85 -23.12 7.25
N MET A 154 -6.59 -21.82 7.40
CA MET A 154 -7.60 -20.78 7.48
C MET A 154 -7.77 -20.03 6.17
N VAL A 155 -8.98 -19.56 5.90
CA VAL A 155 -9.31 -18.59 4.84
C VAL A 155 -9.94 -17.32 5.42
N ASP A 156 -9.94 -16.23 4.67
CA ASP A 156 -10.88 -15.11 4.83
C ASP A 156 -12.30 -15.49 4.37
N LEU A 157 -13.24 -14.53 4.38
CA LEU A 157 -14.65 -14.75 4.00
C LEU A 157 -14.87 -14.79 2.46
N GLY A 158 -13.81 -14.70 1.66
CA GLY A 158 -13.91 -14.57 0.21
C GLY A 158 -14.77 -13.37 -0.18
N ALA A 159 -15.51 -13.47 -1.29
CA ALA A 159 -16.50 -12.47 -1.69
C ALA A 159 -17.92 -12.76 -1.15
N ALA A 160 -18.06 -13.57 -0.09
CA ALA A 160 -19.37 -13.95 0.40
C ALA A 160 -20.13 -12.76 0.99
N GLY A 161 -21.41 -12.63 0.64
CA GLY A 161 -22.27 -11.53 1.10
C GLY A 161 -22.05 -10.19 0.39
N VAL A 162 -21.26 -10.14 -0.68
CA VAL A 162 -21.01 -8.93 -1.48
C VAL A 162 -21.95 -8.92 -2.69
N ASP A 163 -22.59 -7.78 -2.96
CA ASP A 163 -23.37 -7.59 -4.19
C ASP A 163 -22.48 -7.19 -5.37
N ALA A 164 -22.68 -7.85 -6.51
CA ALA A 164 -21.91 -7.62 -7.73
C ALA A 164 -22.57 -6.52 -8.60
N ASP A 165 -22.77 -5.34 -8.02
CA ASP A 165 -23.28 -4.19 -8.75
C ASP A 165 -22.16 -3.45 -9.48
N ALA A 166 -22.09 -3.63 -10.80
CA ALA A 166 -21.15 -2.96 -11.69
C ALA A 166 -21.15 -1.43 -11.54
N SER A 167 -22.23 -0.80 -11.06
CA SER A 167 -22.25 0.64 -10.81
C SER A 167 -21.24 1.09 -9.74
N GLN A 168 -20.87 0.21 -8.82
CA GLN A 168 -19.89 0.46 -7.76
C GLN A 168 -18.43 0.40 -8.26
N TRP A 169 -18.19 -0.24 -9.40
CA TRP A 169 -16.86 -0.38 -10.04
C TRP A 169 -16.61 0.66 -11.14
N ARG A 170 -17.66 1.30 -11.66
CA ARG A 170 -17.52 2.28 -12.75
C ARG A 170 -16.62 3.45 -12.33
N GLY A 171 -15.63 3.72 -13.18
CA GLY A 171 -14.67 4.81 -13.00
C GLY A 171 -13.37 4.41 -12.30
N GLY A 172 -13.34 3.30 -11.54
CA GLY A 172 -12.11 2.80 -10.91
C GLY A 172 -11.49 3.73 -9.86
N GLU A 173 -12.26 4.64 -9.27
CA GLU A 173 -11.74 5.66 -8.34
C GLU A 173 -11.92 5.31 -6.85
N ASP A 174 -12.58 4.18 -6.53
CA ASP A 174 -12.84 3.74 -5.16
C ASP A 174 -11.66 2.92 -4.61
N TYR A 175 -10.67 3.62 -4.06
CA TYR A 175 -9.51 3.05 -3.37
C TYR A 175 -9.79 2.72 -1.88
N SER A 176 -11.06 2.63 -1.46
CA SER A 176 -11.38 2.18 -0.10
C SER A 176 -11.09 0.70 0.09
N HIS A 177 -10.68 0.33 1.31
CA HIS A 177 -10.47 -1.07 1.71
C HIS A 177 -11.74 -1.70 2.29
N TYR A 178 -12.87 -1.01 2.20
CA TYR A 178 -14.14 -1.51 2.69
C TYR A 178 -14.74 -2.52 1.70
N SER A 179 -14.83 -3.79 2.12
CA SER A 179 -15.33 -4.89 1.25
C SER A 179 -16.79 -4.71 0.83
N ARG A 180 -17.59 -4.03 1.66
CA ARG A 180 -19.06 -3.93 1.59
C ARG A 180 -19.78 -5.28 1.71
N ALA A 181 -19.13 -6.26 2.34
CA ALA A 181 -19.80 -7.51 2.68
C ALA A 181 -21.00 -7.24 3.60
N PHE A 182 -22.16 -7.77 3.22
CA PHE A 182 -23.44 -7.65 3.90
C PHE A 182 -24.01 -6.22 4.00
N GLU A 183 -23.51 -5.26 3.19
CA GLU A 183 -24.03 -3.88 3.18
C GLU A 183 -25.54 -3.84 2.94
N ASP A 184 -26.07 -4.66 2.03
CA ASP A 184 -27.51 -4.75 1.75
C ASP A 184 -28.33 -5.41 2.87
N ALA A 185 -27.67 -6.12 3.80
CA ALA A 185 -28.33 -6.80 4.91
C ALA A 185 -28.27 -5.98 6.21
N ILE A 186 -27.35 -5.02 6.33
CA ILE A 186 -27.14 -4.21 7.55
C ILE A 186 -27.84 -2.86 7.38
N LEU A 187 -28.71 -2.51 8.33
CA LEU A 187 -29.50 -1.28 8.29
C LEU A 187 -28.95 -0.26 9.31
N PRO A 188 -28.92 1.05 8.95
CA PRO A 188 -28.42 2.08 9.87
C PRO A 188 -29.29 2.26 11.11
N GLY A 189 -30.58 1.88 11.05
CA GLY A 189 -31.53 1.94 12.17
C GLY A 189 -32.35 0.66 12.30
N ALA A 190 -33.17 0.58 13.36
CA ALA A 190 -34.03 -0.57 13.63
C ALA A 190 -34.87 -0.97 12.37
N PRO A 191 -34.96 -2.26 12.01
CA PRO A 191 -34.58 -3.44 12.80
C PRO A 191 -33.10 -3.84 12.75
N TYR A 192 -32.22 -2.97 12.23
CA TYR A 192 -30.76 -3.11 12.12
C TYR A 192 -30.26 -4.20 11.17
N VAL A 193 -31.09 -5.21 10.88
CA VAL A 193 -30.82 -6.24 9.89
C VAL A 193 -32.04 -6.40 8.98
N ASP A 194 -31.82 -6.36 7.66
CA ASP A 194 -32.84 -6.72 6.69
C ASP A 194 -33.01 -8.25 6.63
N GLN A 195 -34.05 -8.73 7.30
CA GLN A 195 -34.43 -10.14 7.32
C GLN A 195 -34.74 -10.72 5.93
N ALA A 196 -35.08 -9.87 4.94
CA ALA A 196 -35.32 -10.31 3.57
C ALA A 196 -34.01 -10.59 2.81
N ALA A 197 -32.90 -9.92 3.16
CA ALA A 197 -31.59 -10.12 2.56
C ALA A 197 -30.83 -11.34 3.15
N MET A 198 -31.11 -11.69 4.41
CA MET A 198 -30.40 -12.76 5.13
C MET A 198 -30.36 -14.13 4.44
N PRO A 199 -31.44 -14.62 3.77
CA PRO A 199 -31.38 -15.90 3.06
C PRO A 199 -30.32 -15.93 1.94
N ALA A 200 -30.15 -14.83 1.21
CA ALA A 200 -29.14 -14.71 0.17
C ALA A 200 -27.73 -14.64 0.76
N ALA A 201 -27.54 -13.83 1.80
CA ALA A 201 -26.28 -13.76 2.56
C ALA A 201 -25.86 -15.13 3.08
N ARG A 202 -26.76 -15.85 3.75
CA ARG A 202 -26.52 -17.22 4.23
C ARG A 202 -26.17 -18.18 3.09
N ALA A 203 -26.88 -18.12 1.97
CA ALA A 203 -26.62 -19.01 0.85
C ALA A 203 -25.22 -18.77 0.24
N SER A 204 -24.82 -17.50 0.12
CA SER A 204 -23.50 -17.10 -0.36
C SER A 204 -22.38 -17.61 0.57
N VAL A 205 -22.50 -17.40 1.88
CA VAL A 205 -21.53 -17.90 2.88
C VAL A 205 -21.40 -19.42 2.82
N LEU A 206 -22.52 -20.15 2.79
CA LEU A 206 -22.49 -21.62 2.78
C LEU A 206 -21.98 -22.19 1.45
N ALA A 207 -22.14 -21.49 0.34
CA ALA A 207 -21.54 -21.88 -0.94
C ALA A 207 -20.01 -21.77 -0.86
N TYR A 208 -19.50 -20.64 -0.36
CA TYR A 208 -18.07 -20.41 -0.15
C TYR A 208 -17.44 -21.41 0.82
N VAL A 209 -18.05 -21.63 1.99
CA VAL A 209 -17.56 -22.60 2.99
C VAL A 209 -17.49 -24.02 2.44
N ARG A 210 -18.46 -24.44 1.61
CA ARG A 210 -18.42 -25.77 0.98
C ARG A 210 -17.28 -25.89 -0.03
N HIS A 211 -17.02 -24.84 -0.82
CA HIS A 211 -15.91 -24.79 -1.77
C HIS A 211 -14.56 -24.91 -1.06
N THR A 212 -14.33 -24.13 0.00
CA THR A 212 -13.06 -24.13 0.74
C THR A 212 -12.86 -25.38 1.59
N LEU A 213 -13.91 -25.96 2.19
CA LEU A 213 -13.84 -27.29 2.82
C LEU A 213 -13.41 -28.37 1.82
N ALA A 214 -13.93 -28.34 0.59
CA ALA A 214 -13.55 -29.29 -0.45
C ALA A 214 -12.06 -29.16 -0.81
N GLN A 215 -11.52 -27.94 -0.87
CA GLN A 215 -10.11 -27.66 -1.12
C GLN A 215 -9.17 -28.09 0.01
N GLY A 216 -9.65 -28.15 1.26
CA GLY A 216 -8.84 -28.61 2.39
C GLY A 216 -8.79 -27.68 3.58
N TYR A 217 -9.40 -26.50 3.50
CA TYR A 217 -9.46 -25.55 4.62
C TYR A 217 -10.36 -26.05 5.75
N ASN A 218 -10.08 -25.62 6.97
CA ASN A 218 -10.79 -26.01 8.19
C ASN A 218 -10.96 -24.86 9.19
N ALA A 219 -10.61 -23.64 8.82
CA ALA A 219 -10.83 -22.43 9.61
C ALA A 219 -11.22 -21.26 8.70
N ILE A 220 -11.95 -20.29 9.26
CA ILE A 220 -12.39 -19.08 8.56
C ILE A 220 -12.31 -17.86 9.48
N ALA A 221 -11.74 -16.77 8.97
CA ALA A 221 -11.79 -15.46 9.58
C ALA A 221 -12.97 -14.67 8.98
N VAL A 222 -13.91 -14.25 9.82
CA VAL A 222 -15.08 -13.46 9.42
C VAL A 222 -15.03 -12.07 10.06
N PRO A 223 -15.42 -11.00 9.35
CA PRO A 223 -15.36 -9.64 9.90
C PRO A 223 -16.41 -9.45 11.00
N GLY A 224 -16.02 -8.71 12.05
CA GLY A 224 -16.91 -8.24 13.11
C GLY A 224 -16.55 -8.80 14.48
N PHE A 225 -16.74 -7.99 15.52
CA PHE A 225 -16.55 -8.35 16.92
C PHE A 225 -17.43 -7.47 17.81
N LEU A 226 -17.17 -6.15 17.81
CA LEU A 226 -17.86 -5.19 18.69
C LEU A 226 -19.35 -5.07 18.36
N GLU A 227 -19.72 -5.30 17.10
CA GLU A 227 -21.11 -5.30 16.60
C GLU A 227 -21.96 -6.40 17.23
N TYR A 228 -21.33 -7.41 17.83
CA TYR A 228 -22.01 -8.50 18.52
C TYR A 228 -22.04 -8.31 20.04
N LEU A 229 -21.63 -7.17 20.62
CA LEU A 229 -21.54 -6.99 22.07
C LEU A 229 -22.58 -6.02 22.62
N THR A 230 -23.20 -6.37 23.75
CA THR A 230 -24.10 -5.49 24.52
C THR A 230 -23.43 -4.90 25.76
N PHE A 231 -22.27 -5.43 26.15
CA PHE A 231 -21.60 -5.14 27.43
C PHE A 231 -22.52 -5.34 28.63
N SER A 232 -23.22 -6.47 28.67
CA SER A 232 -24.20 -6.77 29.73
C SER A 232 -23.60 -6.76 31.14
N ASP A 233 -22.31 -7.07 31.25
CA ASP A 233 -21.55 -7.11 32.50
C ASP A 233 -20.92 -5.74 32.86
N VAL A 234 -20.87 -4.79 31.90
CA VAL A 234 -20.50 -3.38 32.11
C VAL A 234 -21.61 -2.47 31.55
N PRO A 235 -22.82 -2.50 32.12
CA PRO A 235 -24.00 -1.84 31.54
C PRO A 235 -23.86 -0.32 31.44
N ALA A 236 -22.89 0.28 32.16
CA ALA A 236 -22.59 1.70 32.09
C ALA A 236 -22.15 2.18 30.69
N ILE A 237 -21.67 1.28 29.82
CA ILE A 237 -21.20 1.62 28.47
C ILE A 237 -22.36 2.04 27.56
N TYR A 238 -23.48 1.29 27.56
CA TYR A 238 -24.64 1.55 26.70
C TYR A 238 -25.90 1.96 27.50
N ALA A 239 -25.75 2.41 28.75
CA ALA A 239 -26.88 2.75 29.62
C ALA A 239 -27.79 3.84 29.03
N ASP A 240 -27.19 4.84 28.40
CA ASP A 240 -27.90 5.99 27.81
C ASP A 240 -28.17 5.81 26.30
N ASP A 241 -27.66 4.71 25.70
CA ASP A 241 -27.68 4.45 24.25
C ASP A 241 -28.22 3.03 23.94
N PRO A 242 -29.49 2.73 24.27
CA PRO A 242 -30.06 1.38 24.15
C PRO A 242 -30.13 0.83 22.71
N GLU A 243 -29.96 1.68 21.70
CA GLU A 243 -29.84 1.27 20.30
C GLU A 243 -28.64 0.35 20.03
N TYR A 244 -27.51 0.50 20.74
CA TYR A 244 -26.34 -0.36 20.57
C TYR A 244 -26.61 -1.78 21.06
N VAL A 245 -27.31 -1.91 22.19
CA VAL A 245 -27.77 -3.20 22.71
C VAL A 245 -28.73 -3.86 21.71
N ALA A 246 -29.76 -3.13 21.26
CA ALA A 246 -30.74 -3.65 20.31
C ALA A 246 -30.11 -4.05 18.96
N ARG A 247 -29.10 -3.31 18.50
CA ARG A 247 -28.33 -3.64 17.29
C ARG A 247 -27.52 -4.92 17.51
N ALA A 248 -26.79 -5.05 18.60
CA ALA A 248 -26.00 -6.24 18.88
C ALA A 248 -26.86 -7.50 18.99
N GLU A 249 -28.02 -7.42 19.66
CA GLU A 249 -28.99 -8.51 19.71
C GLU A 249 -29.52 -8.88 18.32
N ALA A 250 -29.83 -7.88 17.47
CA ALA A 250 -30.27 -8.12 16.09
C ALA A 250 -29.17 -8.77 15.23
N MET A 251 -27.92 -8.32 15.34
CA MET A 251 -26.77 -8.89 14.66
C MET A 251 -26.54 -10.35 15.07
N ARG A 252 -26.58 -10.67 16.37
CA ARG A 252 -26.50 -12.06 16.87
C ARG A 252 -27.63 -12.92 16.32
N ALA A 253 -28.87 -12.43 16.37
CA ALA A 253 -30.04 -13.17 15.91
C ALA A 253 -29.97 -13.48 14.40
N ALA A 254 -29.41 -12.57 13.60
CA ALA A 254 -29.30 -12.73 12.16
C ALA A 254 -28.09 -13.58 11.73
N PHE A 255 -26.89 -13.26 12.23
CA PHE A 255 -25.63 -13.86 11.78
C PHE A 255 -25.20 -15.06 12.62
N GLY A 256 -25.55 -15.11 13.91
CA GLY A 256 -25.20 -16.22 14.80
C GLY A 256 -25.57 -17.60 14.25
N PRO A 257 -26.80 -17.81 13.73
CA PRO A 257 -27.18 -19.08 13.10
C PRO A 257 -26.33 -19.46 11.87
N ILE A 258 -25.81 -18.47 11.14
CA ILE A 258 -24.93 -18.72 9.99
C ILE A 258 -23.59 -19.25 10.50
N TRP A 259 -22.98 -18.57 11.47
CA TRP A 259 -21.69 -18.96 12.05
C TRP A 259 -21.75 -20.31 12.76
N GLN A 260 -22.85 -20.61 13.45
CA GLN A 260 -23.07 -21.94 14.01
C GLN A 260 -23.07 -23.03 12.93
N GLU A 261 -23.76 -22.80 11.81
CA GLU A 261 -23.79 -23.78 10.72
C GLU A 261 -22.43 -23.95 10.03
N VAL A 262 -21.65 -22.87 9.93
CA VAL A 262 -20.26 -22.92 9.44
C VAL A 262 -19.38 -23.77 10.37
N HIS A 263 -19.53 -23.60 11.69
CA HIS A 263 -18.85 -24.43 12.70
C HIS A 263 -19.29 -25.91 12.64
N ASP A 264 -20.59 -26.16 12.55
CA ASP A 264 -21.16 -27.50 12.44
C ASP A 264 -20.65 -28.24 11.19
N LEU A 265 -20.38 -27.52 10.10
CA LEU A 265 -19.79 -28.05 8.86
C LEU A 265 -18.31 -28.43 8.99
N GLY A 266 -17.60 -27.97 10.02
CA GLY A 266 -16.20 -28.30 10.29
C GLY A 266 -15.20 -27.17 10.09
N MET A 267 -15.66 -25.92 9.96
CA MET A 267 -14.78 -24.76 9.98
C MET A 267 -14.66 -24.19 11.40
N GLN A 268 -13.45 -23.94 11.87
CA GLN A 268 -13.24 -23.08 13.05
C GLN A 268 -13.56 -21.63 12.69
N VAL A 269 -14.37 -20.94 13.50
CA VAL A 269 -14.86 -19.59 13.23
C VAL A 269 -14.12 -18.57 14.08
N TYR A 270 -13.37 -17.68 13.42
CA TYR A 270 -12.61 -16.60 14.06
C TYR A 270 -13.22 -15.23 13.71
N LEU A 271 -13.60 -14.47 14.73
CA LEU A 271 -14.07 -13.10 14.56
C LEU A 271 -12.89 -12.13 14.41
N ARG A 272 -12.74 -11.50 13.25
CA ARG A 272 -11.67 -10.54 12.95
C ARG A 272 -12.04 -9.14 13.42
N THR A 273 -11.12 -8.51 14.14
CA THR A 273 -11.26 -7.12 14.63
C THR A 273 -9.94 -6.35 14.59
N ASP A 274 -10.06 -5.05 14.42
CA ASP A 274 -8.95 -4.09 14.49
C ASP A 274 -8.92 -3.44 15.87
N MET A 275 -7.84 -3.61 16.62
CA MET A 275 -7.70 -3.05 17.96
C MET A 275 -6.89 -1.73 17.88
N LEU A 276 -7.36 -0.63 18.46
CA LEU A 276 -8.51 -0.52 19.36
C LEU A 276 -9.83 -0.29 18.60
N ILE A 277 -10.79 -1.21 18.73
CA ILE A 277 -12.14 -1.08 18.15
C ILE A 277 -13.04 -0.30 19.09
N LEU A 278 -13.79 0.67 18.57
CA LEU A 278 -14.59 1.61 19.35
C LEU A 278 -15.99 1.81 18.78
N SER A 279 -16.90 2.21 19.65
CA SER A 279 -18.17 2.87 19.34
C SER A 279 -18.22 4.17 20.14
N GLY A 280 -19.02 5.16 19.75
CA GLY A 280 -19.09 6.45 20.45
C GLY A 280 -19.29 6.34 21.98
N PRO A 281 -20.24 5.51 22.48
CA PRO A 281 -20.41 5.30 23.92
C PRO A 281 -19.24 4.55 24.58
N LEU A 282 -18.65 3.57 23.89
CA LEU A 282 -17.48 2.83 24.40
C LEU A 282 -16.26 3.75 24.54
N GLU A 283 -15.96 4.54 23.51
CA GLU A 283 -14.88 5.54 23.56
C GLU A 283 -15.10 6.52 24.72
N SER A 284 -16.33 7.03 24.86
CA SER A 284 -16.69 7.96 25.95
C SER A 284 -16.46 7.34 27.33
N TYR A 285 -16.82 6.07 27.51
CA TYR A 285 -16.58 5.32 28.74
C TYR A 285 -15.08 5.11 29.00
N LEU A 286 -14.34 4.60 28.01
CA LEU A 286 -12.90 4.30 28.15
C LEU A 286 -12.06 5.57 28.35
N THR A 287 -12.41 6.67 27.69
CA THR A 287 -11.76 7.98 27.89
C THR A 287 -11.98 8.47 29.31
N LYS A 288 -13.20 8.38 29.83
CA LYS A 288 -13.53 8.86 31.17
C LYS A 288 -12.85 8.06 32.27
N GLU A 289 -12.80 6.73 32.15
CA GLU A 289 -12.29 5.85 33.20
C GLU A 289 -10.78 5.61 33.10
N PHE A 290 -10.21 5.65 31.89
CA PHE A 290 -8.83 5.23 31.61
C PHE A 290 -8.03 6.17 30.69
N ASP A 291 -8.57 7.33 30.30
CA ASP A 291 -7.93 8.27 29.35
C ASP A 291 -7.61 7.63 27.99
N LEU A 292 -8.33 6.55 27.64
CA LEU A 292 -8.08 5.72 26.46
C LEU A 292 -6.63 5.18 26.38
N ASP A 293 -5.97 4.99 27.53
CA ASP A 293 -4.58 4.52 27.61
C ASP A 293 -4.50 3.01 27.33
N PRO A 294 -3.96 2.57 26.17
CA PRO A 294 -3.89 1.15 25.83
C PRO A 294 -2.82 0.41 26.65
N THR A 295 -2.05 1.10 27.50
CA THR A 295 -1.11 0.48 28.44
C THR A 295 -1.74 0.14 29.79
N ASP A 296 -2.96 0.64 30.09
CA ASP A 296 -3.68 0.34 31.32
C ASP A 296 -4.38 -1.02 31.21
N PRO A 297 -4.01 -2.05 32.02
CA PRO A 297 -4.67 -3.35 31.98
C PRO A 297 -6.17 -3.29 32.24
N ARG A 298 -6.66 -2.31 33.00
CA ARG A 298 -8.08 -2.14 33.35
C ARG A 298 -8.94 -1.76 32.14
N LEU A 299 -8.35 -1.12 31.12
CA LEU A 299 -9.01 -0.91 29.84
C LEU A 299 -9.30 -2.26 29.17
N TRP A 300 -8.33 -3.17 29.19
CA TRP A 300 -8.46 -4.49 28.57
C TRP A 300 -9.40 -5.44 29.33
N GLU A 301 -9.58 -5.25 30.64
CA GLU A 301 -10.61 -5.94 31.43
C GLU A 301 -12.04 -5.70 30.89
N VAL A 302 -12.30 -4.56 30.23
CA VAL A 302 -13.59 -4.28 29.56
C VAL A 302 -13.77 -5.18 28.34
N TYR A 303 -12.72 -5.36 27.54
CA TYR A 303 -12.74 -6.25 26.38
C TYR A 303 -12.80 -7.73 26.78
N GLN A 304 -12.16 -8.13 27.89
CA GLN A 304 -12.32 -9.48 28.46
C GLN A 304 -13.78 -9.77 28.81
N GLN A 305 -14.49 -8.81 29.41
CA GLN A 305 -15.91 -8.96 29.70
C GLN A 305 -16.76 -9.03 28.42
N GLY A 306 -16.37 -8.29 27.38
CA GLY A 306 -16.94 -8.43 26.04
C GLY A 306 -16.73 -9.83 25.45
N LEU A 307 -15.54 -10.40 25.58
CA LEU A 307 -15.23 -11.78 25.14
C LEU A 307 -16.03 -12.82 25.94
N ASP A 308 -16.12 -12.67 27.25
CA ASP A 308 -16.96 -13.52 28.11
C ASP A 308 -18.42 -13.54 27.64
N GLU A 309 -18.95 -12.37 27.31
CA GLU A 309 -20.29 -12.23 26.75
C GLU A 309 -20.39 -12.88 25.37
N LEU A 310 -19.41 -12.65 24.49
CA LEU A 310 -19.37 -13.24 23.15
C LEU A 310 -19.44 -14.76 23.22
N TYR A 311 -18.55 -15.41 23.97
CA TYR A 311 -18.49 -16.87 24.02
C TYR A 311 -19.66 -17.49 24.78
N ARG A 312 -20.28 -16.77 25.70
CA ARG A 312 -21.53 -17.18 26.35
C ARG A 312 -22.69 -17.20 25.37
N GLU A 313 -22.82 -16.16 24.53
CA GLU A 313 -23.96 -15.97 23.63
C GLU A 313 -23.77 -16.66 22.27
N MET A 314 -22.51 -16.84 21.86
CA MET A 314 -22.10 -17.45 20.59
C MET A 314 -21.03 -18.53 20.84
N PRO A 315 -21.38 -19.63 21.53
CA PRO A 315 -20.40 -20.64 21.98
C PRO A 315 -19.68 -21.39 20.85
N TYR A 316 -20.20 -21.32 19.62
CA TYR A 316 -19.64 -21.88 18.39
C TYR A 316 -18.55 -21.02 17.74
N VAL A 317 -18.26 -19.82 18.28
CA VAL A 317 -17.10 -19.04 17.88
C VAL A 317 -15.86 -19.63 18.56
N ASP A 318 -14.85 -19.97 17.76
CA ASP A 318 -13.62 -20.65 18.20
C ASP A 318 -12.55 -19.66 18.69
N GLY A 319 -12.69 -18.37 18.36
CA GLY A 319 -11.78 -17.34 18.82
C GLY A 319 -11.91 -16.00 18.11
N VAL A 320 -10.87 -15.18 18.28
CA VAL A 320 -10.76 -13.85 17.64
C VAL A 320 -9.43 -13.70 16.90
N LEU A 321 -9.45 -12.92 15.81
CA LEU A 321 -8.26 -12.48 15.08
C LEU A 321 -8.06 -10.98 15.31
N LEU A 322 -6.92 -10.60 15.87
CA LEU A 322 -6.58 -9.24 16.23
C LEU A 322 -5.58 -8.63 15.24
N ARG A 323 -5.86 -7.42 14.76
CA ARG A 323 -4.93 -6.56 14.01
C ARG A 323 -4.76 -5.23 14.74
N ILE A 324 -3.54 -4.69 14.82
CA ILE A 324 -3.27 -3.41 15.52
C ILE A 324 -2.58 -2.34 14.66
N GLY A 325 -1.93 -2.75 13.57
CA GLY A 325 -1.06 -1.89 12.79
C GLY A 325 -1.71 -1.27 11.55
N GLU A 326 -3.01 -1.45 11.37
CA GLU A 326 -3.77 -1.01 10.20
C GLU A 326 -5.24 -0.89 10.64
N GLY A 327 -5.87 0.27 10.41
CA GLY A 327 -7.20 0.59 10.91
C GLY A 327 -7.62 2.01 10.53
N GLY A 328 -8.71 2.51 11.12
CA GLY A 328 -9.23 3.85 10.85
C GLY A 328 -10.37 3.89 9.84
N ASN A 329 -10.79 5.12 9.50
CA ASN A 329 -12.04 5.38 8.77
C ASN A 329 -12.12 4.75 7.38
N ILE A 330 -11.00 4.36 6.78
CA ILE A 330 -10.96 3.73 5.43
C ILE A 330 -11.58 2.32 5.40
N TYR A 331 -11.78 1.68 6.57
CA TYR A 331 -12.46 0.38 6.71
C TYR A 331 -13.91 0.50 7.18
N ASN A 332 -14.37 1.70 7.55
CA ASN A 332 -15.69 1.87 8.16
C ASN A 332 -16.81 1.75 7.12
N LEU A 333 -17.90 1.09 7.50
CA LEU A 333 -19.17 1.19 6.77
C LEU A 333 -19.72 2.62 6.93
N PRO A 334 -20.07 3.30 5.83
CA PRO A 334 -20.70 4.62 5.91
C PRO A 334 -21.96 4.63 6.78
N GLY A 335 -22.02 5.54 7.75
CA GLY A 335 -23.16 5.67 8.67
C GLY A 335 -23.19 4.67 9.81
N TRP A 336 -22.12 3.87 9.98
CA TRP A 336 -21.95 2.95 11.11
C TRP A 336 -20.99 3.57 12.15
N ASP A 337 -21.44 3.74 13.40
CA ASP A 337 -20.62 4.26 14.52
C ASP A 337 -19.82 3.15 15.23
N TYR A 338 -19.09 2.37 14.43
CA TYR A 338 -18.12 1.38 14.87
C TYR A 338 -16.87 1.59 14.02
N TYR A 339 -15.74 1.84 14.67
CA TYR A 339 -14.52 2.26 13.99
C TYR A 339 -13.30 1.87 14.81
N SER A 340 -12.16 1.71 14.15
CA SER A 340 -10.90 1.39 14.83
C SER A 340 -9.97 2.60 14.90
N GLU A 341 -9.19 2.69 15.97
CA GLU A 341 -8.09 3.64 16.10
C GLU A 341 -6.74 2.93 16.22
N ILE A 342 -5.73 3.50 15.56
CA ILE A 342 -4.35 3.01 15.60
C ILE A 342 -3.65 3.58 16.85
N THR A 343 -4.09 3.15 18.04
CA THR A 343 -3.55 3.61 19.34
C THR A 343 -2.60 2.59 19.98
N VAL A 344 -2.76 1.30 19.68
CA VAL A 344 -1.91 0.21 20.19
C VAL A 344 -0.56 0.20 19.45
N THR A 345 0.29 1.16 19.78
CA THR A 345 1.49 1.53 18.99
C THR A 345 2.82 1.29 19.70
N THR A 346 2.81 0.71 20.91
CA THR A 346 4.01 0.48 21.73
C THR A 346 4.05 -0.96 22.26
N PRO A 347 5.24 -1.55 22.50
CA PRO A 347 5.34 -2.91 23.05
C PRO A 347 4.56 -3.11 24.37
N PRO A 348 4.57 -2.18 25.34
CA PRO A 348 3.75 -2.30 26.55
C PRO A 348 2.24 -2.37 26.27
N ALA A 349 1.74 -1.59 25.30
CA ALA A 349 0.33 -1.60 24.92
C ALA A 349 -0.08 -2.94 24.29
N VAL A 350 0.75 -3.45 23.36
CA VAL A 350 0.52 -4.76 22.73
C VAL A 350 0.53 -5.87 23.77
N ARG A 351 1.48 -5.84 24.71
CA ARG A 351 1.56 -6.82 25.79
C ARG A 351 0.35 -6.77 26.72
N ALA A 352 -0.10 -5.58 27.12
CA ALA A 352 -1.29 -5.44 27.96
C ALA A 352 -2.53 -6.03 27.27
N MET A 353 -2.70 -5.74 25.98
CA MET A 353 -3.77 -6.33 25.16
C MET A 353 -3.64 -7.86 25.08
N LEU A 354 -2.49 -8.37 24.62
CA LEU A 354 -2.31 -9.80 24.39
C LEU A 354 -2.46 -10.59 25.69
N THR A 355 -1.89 -10.14 26.81
CA THR A 355 -2.08 -10.80 28.11
C THR A 355 -3.56 -10.91 28.46
N ALA A 356 -4.34 -9.83 28.33
CA ALA A 356 -5.76 -9.87 28.63
C ALA A 356 -6.54 -10.84 27.72
N PHE A 357 -6.27 -10.81 26.42
CA PHE A 357 -6.94 -11.68 25.46
C PHE A 357 -6.53 -13.15 25.63
N THR A 358 -5.26 -13.45 25.91
CA THR A 358 -4.79 -14.82 26.12
C THR A 358 -5.24 -15.41 27.46
N ASP A 359 -5.26 -14.61 28.54
CA ASP A 359 -5.75 -15.04 29.85
C ASP A 359 -7.24 -15.44 29.79
N GLU A 360 -8.03 -14.71 29.01
CA GLU A 360 -9.43 -15.02 28.75
C GLU A 360 -9.54 -16.30 27.91
N ALA A 361 -8.80 -16.36 26.80
CA ALA A 361 -8.84 -17.47 25.86
C ALA A 361 -8.45 -18.81 26.50
N GLU A 362 -7.46 -18.82 27.41
CA GLU A 362 -7.09 -20.02 28.19
C GLU A 362 -8.20 -20.47 29.14
N ARG A 363 -8.92 -19.52 29.75
CA ARG A 363 -9.99 -19.84 30.71
C ARG A 363 -11.19 -20.52 30.05
N VAL A 364 -11.49 -20.16 28.80
CA VAL A 364 -12.66 -20.68 28.06
C VAL A 364 -12.31 -21.63 26.91
N ASP A 365 -11.02 -21.96 26.75
CA ASP A 365 -10.48 -22.80 25.68
C ASP A 365 -10.85 -22.27 24.29
N ARG A 366 -10.41 -21.04 24.00
CA ARG A 366 -10.58 -20.33 22.71
C ARG A 366 -9.23 -19.90 22.19
N THR A 367 -9.13 -19.54 20.91
CA THR A 367 -7.83 -19.14 20.31
C THR A 367 -7.79 -17.66 19.98
N VAL A 368 -6.68 -17.01 20.29
CA VAL A 368 -6.37 -15.64 19.84
C VAL A 368 -5.38 -15.75 18.70
N ILE A 369 -5.77 -15.26 17.53
CA ILE A 369 -4.86 -15.11 16.40
C ILE A 369 -4.38 -13.66 16.38
N PHE A 370 -3.10 -13.43 16.65
CA PHE A 370 -2.49 -12.11 16.58
C PHE A 370 -1.79 -11.91 15.24
N ARG A 371 -2.31 -11.00 14.43
CA ARG A 371 -1.72 -10.62 13.15
C ARG A 371 -0.65 -9.56 13.36
N THR A 372 0.58 -9.84 12.94
CA THR A 372 1.73 -8.93 13.14
C THR A 372 1.77 -7.77 12.14
N TRP A 373 1.10 -7.88 10.99
CA TRP A 373 1.12 -6.86 9.94
C TRP A 373 0.79 -5.45 10.45
N SER A 374 1.58 -4.48 10.02
CA SER A 374 1.43 -3.06 10.34
C SER A 374 1.89 -2.19 9.18
N VAL A 375 1.27 -1.02 9.00
CA VAL A 375 1.67 -0.01 7.99
C VAL A 375 2.86 0.85 8.45
N GLY A 376 3.60 0.41 9.49
CA GLY A 376 4.80 1.09 9.98
C GLY A 376 4.55 2.17 11.05
N ILE A 377 3.36 2.21 11.65
CA ILE A 377 3.00 3.19 12.68
C ILE A 377 3.44 2.72 14.07
N GLY A 378 4.10 3.61 14.83
CA GLY A 378 4.50 3.35 16.20
C GLY A 378 5.80 2.56 16.37
N ALA A 379 6.18 2.30 17.62
CA ALA A 379 7.37 1.52 17.96
C ALA A 379 7.22 0.02 17.63
N VAL A 380 6.00 -0.44 17.33
CA VAL A 380 5.69 -1.81 16.89
C VAL A 380 5.47 -1.90 15.38
N GLY A 381 5.67 -0.81 14.63
CA GLY A 381 5.36 -0.73 13.20
C GLY A 381 6.14 -1.73 12.33
N ASP A 382 7.34 -2.10 12.75
CA ASP A 382 8.22 -3.03 12.02
C ASP A 382 8.25 -4.45 12.60
N MET A 383 7.43 -4.78 13.62
CA MET A 383 7.44 -6.12 14.25
C MET A 383 7.19 -7.29 13.28
N HIS A 384 6.55 -7.01 12.14
CA HIS A 384 6.29 -7.99 11.09
C HIS A 384 7.44 -8.16 10.10
N THR A 385 8.50 -7.34 10.16
CA THR A 385 9.67 -7.39 9.27
C THR A 385 11.00 -7.33 10.02
N ASN A 386 10.97 -7.27 11.34
CA ASN A 386 12.16 -7.12 12.17
C ASN A 386 12.10 -8.12 13.33
N PRO A 387 12.98 -9.15 13.33
CA PRO A 387 13.05 -10.13 14.41
C PRO A 387 13.29 -9.52 15.79
N ASP A 388 14.09 -8.45 15.91
CA ASP A 388 14.35 -7.82 17.22
C ASP A 388 13.07 -7.18 17.78
N SER A 389 12.30 -6.48 16.94
CA SER A 389 11.00 -5.90 17.31
C SER A 389 9.97 -6.99 17.62
N TYR A 390 9.95 -8.10 16.86
CA TYR A 390 9.13 -9.28 17.15
C TYR A 390 9.41 -9.80 18.56
N HIS A 391 10.68 -10.01 18.90
CA HIS A 391 11.10 -10.53 20.20
C HIS A 391 10.79 -9.56 21.35
N GLU A 392 10.99 -8.25 21.15
CA GLU A 392 10.63 -7.23 22.15
C GLU A 392 9.13 -7.30 22.52
N VAL A 393 8.27 -7.45 21.51
CA VAL A 393 6.82 -7.50 21.68
C VAL A 393 6.37 -8.83 22.29
N LEU A 394 6.84 -9.97 21.77
CA LEU A 394 6.22 -11.28 22.03
C LEU A 394 6.96 -12.17 23.03
N ASP A 395 8.25 -11.96 23.32
CA ASP A 395 9.00 -12.86 24.20
C ASP A 395 8.40 -12.93 25.61
N GLY A 396 8.17 -14.14 26.12
CA GLY A 396 7.59 -14.33 27.46
C GLY A 396 6.06 -14.13 27.53
N ILE A 397 5.37 -13.93 26.41
CA ILE A 397 3.94 -14.29 26.30
C ILE A 397 3.91 -15.78 25.94
N ASP A 398 3.61 -16.61 26.94
CA ASP A 398 3.53 -18.07 26.82
C ASP A 398 2.08 -18.49 27.03
N SER A 399 1.36 -18.68 25.92
CA SER A 399 -0.02 -19.15 25.92
C SER A 399 -0.20 -20.21 24.83
N PRO A 400 -0.71 -21.41 25.14
CA PRO A 400 -1.04 -22.40 24.13
C PRO A 400 -2.20 -21.95 23.23
N ASN A 401 -2.95 -20.94 23.64
CA ASN A 401 -4.11 -20.38 22.94
C ASN A 401 -3.75 -19.15 22.07
N LEU A 402 -2.47 -18.77 21.98
CA LEU A 402 -2.00 -17.71 21.09
C LEU A 402 -1.39 -18.29 19.80
N VAL A 403 -1.89 -17.84 18.65
CA VAL A 403 -1.31 -18.09 17.32
C VAL A 403 -0.88 -16.77 16.71
N VAL A 404 0.37 -16.67 16.27
CA VAL A 404 0.91 -15.47 15.62
C VAL A 404 0.90 -15.65 14.11
N SER A 405 0.20 -14.75 13.42
CA SER A 405 0.02 -14.73 11.97
C SER A 405 0.95 -13.72 11.32
N THR A 406 1.71 -14.14 10.30
CA THR A 406 2.68 -13.29 9.61
C THR A 406 2.76 -13.63 8.12
N LYS A 407 2.81 -12.61 7.25
CA LYS A 407 2.98 -12.77 5.79
C LYS A 407 4.26 -13.53 5.45
N TYR A 408 4.20 -14.41 4.46
CA TYR A 408 5.37 -15.14 3.97
C TYR A 408 6.48 -14.20 3.46
N SER A 409 6.10 -13.03 2.94
CA SER A 409 7.01 -12.00 2.45
C SER A 409 7.42 -11.02 3.55
N LEU A 410 8.65 -10.53 3.48
CA LEU A 410 9.15 -9.43 4.31
C LEU A 410 8.54 -8.10 3.84
N GLY A 411 7.28 -7.86 4.20
CA GLY A 411 6.49 -6.70 3.78
C GLY A 411 5.16 -7.12 3.18
N ASP A 412 4.68 -6.36 2.20
CA ASP A 412 3.30 -6.45 1.71
C ASP A 412 3.12 -7.29 0.44
N PHE A 413 3.47 -8.57 0.50
CA PHE A 413 3.23 -9.54 -0.56
C PHE A 413 3.84 -9.26 -1.94
N TYR A 414 4.38 -8.09 -2.29
CA TYR A 414 5.03 -7.83 -3.57
C TYR A 414 6.01 -8.94 -3.98
N SER A 415 6.05 -9.25 -5.27
CA SER A 415 7.20 -9.98 -5.81
C SER A 415 8.48 -9.17 -5.58
N TRP A 416 9.62 -9.87 -5.59
CA TRP A 416 10.92 -9.29 -5.23
C TRP A 416 11.10 -8.93 -3.75
N LEU A 417 10.18 -9.27 -2.87
CA LEU A 417 10.44 -9.22 -1.43
C LEU A 417 11.13 -10.50 -0.94
N PRO A 418 12.05 -10.41 0.03
CA PRO A 418 12.58 -11.57 0.73
C PRO A 418 11.48 -12.39 1.40
N LEU A 419 11.77 -13.66 1.70
CA LEU A 419 10.98 -14.39 2.69
C LEU A 419 11.14 -13.76 4.07
N ASN A 420 10.08 -13.76 4.85
CA ASN A 420 10.02 -13.10 6.15
C ASN A 420 10.77 -13.89 7.23
N ASP A 421 11.93 -13.39 7.64
CA ASP A 421 12.79 -14.06 8.63
C ASP A 421 12.18 -14.09 10.04
N THR A 422 11.19 -13.25 10.35
CA THR A 422 10.44 -13.33 11.62
C THR A 422 9.66 -14.63 11.76
N LEU A 423 9.35 -15.35 10.67
CA LEU A 423 8.72 -16.67 10.70
C LEU A 423 9.70 -17.79 11.09
N GLU A 424 11.01 -17.54 11.00
CA GLU A 424 12.05 -18.51 11.35
C GLU A 424 12.36 -18.56 12.85
N THR A 425 11.81 -17.63 13.64
CA THR A 425 12.10 -17.47 15.08
C THR A 425 10.82 -17.42 15.94
N GLY A 426 11.02 -17.32 17.26
CA GLY A 426 9.94 -17.24 18.26
C GLY A 426 9.42 -18.59 18.73
N ASP A 427 8.83 -18.60 19.93
CA ASP A 427 8.31 -19.81 20.60
C ASP A 427 6.77 -19.95 20.48
N GLN A 428 6.09 -18.94 19.94
CA GLN A 428 4.63 -18.92 19.78
C GLN A 428 4.20 -19.84 18.62
N ARG A 429 2.98 -20.38 18.68
CA ARG A 429 2.37 -21.08 17.52
C ARG A 429 2.31 -20.12 16.34
N ARG A 430 2.68 -20.55 15.13
CA ARG A 430 2.79 -19.70 13.94
C ARG A 430 1.90 -20.17 12.81
N ILE A 431 1.28 -19.21 12.13
CA ILE A 431 0.67 -19.43 10.80
C ILE A 431 1.26 -18.46 9.78
N VAL A 432 1.41 -18.94 8.54
CA VAL A 432 1.94 -18.16 7.42
C VAL A 432 0.77 -17.54 6.65
N GLU A 433 0.74 -16.22 6.48
CA GLU A 433 -0.25 -15.57 5.60
C GLU A 433 0.18 -15.69 4.14
N MET A 434 -0.78 -16.03 3.29
CA MET A 434 -0.67 -16.22 1.84
C MET A 434 -1.71 -15.36 1.15
N GLN A 435 -1.46 -14.86 -0.06
CA GLN A 435 -2.40 -14.01 -0.80
C GLN A 435 -2.65 -14.56 -2.21
N SER A 436 -3.82 -15.16 -2.41
CA SER A 436 -4.21 -15.79 -3.67
C SER A 436 -4.55 -14.76 -4.75
N ARG A 437 -5.42 -13.79 -4.42
CA ARG A 437 -5.73 -12.64 -5.28
C ARG A 437 -4.69 -11.55 -5.06
N ARG A 438 -3.73 -11.48 -5.99
CA ARG A 438 -2.56 -10.61 -5.86
C ARG A 438 -2.92 -9.14 -6.09
N GLU A 439 -3.02 -8.37 -5.01
CA GLU A 439 -3.51 -6.98 -5.07
C GLU A 439 -2.61 -6.07 -5.92
N PHE A 440 -1.28 -6.21 -5.78
CA PHE A 440 -0.28 -5.40 -6.50
C PHE A 440 0.05 -5.94 -7.89
N GLU A 441 -0.51 -7.09 -8.27
CA GLU A 441 -0.22 -7.76 -9.54
C GLU A 441 -1.50 -7.86 -10.36
N ALA A 442 -1.98 -6.68 -10.76
CA ALA A 442 -3.20 -6.44 -11.50
C ALA A 442 -4.45 -7.02 -10.82
N PHE A 443 -4.51 -7.01 -9.48
CA PHE A 443 -5.66 -7.47 -8.69
C PHE A 443 -6.14 -8.90 -9.01
N GLY A 444 -5.25 -9.76 -9.52
CA GLY A 444 -5.60 -11.11 -9.97
C GLY A 444 -6.28 -11.18 -11.35
N ALA A 445 -6.25 -10.12 -12.16
CA ALA A 445 -6.82 -10.07 -13.51
C ALA A 445 -5.99 -10.83 -14.56
N ILE A 446 -4.74 -11.17 -14.26
CA ILE A 446 -3.78 -11.82 -15.17
C ILE A 446 -3.26 -13.14 -14.58
N PRO A 447 -2.84 -14.10 -15.42
CA PRO A 447 -2.20 -15.33 -14.94
C PRO A 447 -1.06 -15.04 -13.97
N ASN A 448 -1.08 -15.73 -12.83
CA ASN A 448 -0.13 -15.51 -11.76
C ASN A 448 -0.01 -16.75 -10.84
N ASP A 449 0.69 -17.78 -11.31
CA ASP A 449 0.87 -19.05 -10.59
C ASP A 449 1.97 -18.96 -9.52
N LEU A 450 1.59 -18.92 -8.25
CA LEU A 450 2.50 -18.74 -7.12
C LEU A 450 3.04 -20.07 -6.55
N GLY A 451 2.78 -21.20 -7.22
CA GLY A 451 3.00 -22.53 -6.65
C GLY A 451 4.44 -22.78 -6.20
N ASP A 452 5.41 -22.41 -7.02
CA ASP A 452 6.84 -22.55 -6.69
C ASP A 452 7.24 -21.66 -5.51
N LEU A 453 6.82 -20.39 -5.50
CA LEU A 453 7.06 -19.46 -4.40
C LEU A 453 6.45 -19.94 -3.08
N TYR A 454 5.21 -20.41 -3.13
CA TYR A 454 4.49 -20.95 -1.96
C TYR A 454 5.17 -22.19 -1.41
N GLN A 455 5.63 -23.10 -2.27
CA GLN A 455 6.37 -24.28 -1.86
C GLN A 455 7.69 -23.90 -1.18
N GLN A 456 8.49 -23.02 -1.80
CA GLN A 456 9.76 -22.56 -1.23
C GLN A 456 9.56 -21.91 0.14
N ALA A 457 8.55 -21.05 0.29
CA ALA A 457 8.21 -20.41 1.56
C ALA A 457 7.85 -21.44 2.65
N LEU A 458 6.90 -22.34 2.36
CA LEU A 458 6.45 -23.34 3.33
C LEU A 458 7.58 -24.31 3.71
N GLN A 459 8.34 -24.83 2.75
CA GLN A 459 9.48 -25.70 3.05
C GLN A 459 10.53 -25.01 3.93
N ARG A 460 10.84 -23.75 3.65
CA ARG A 460 11.80 -22.97 4.45
C ARG A 460 11.32 -22.78 5.88
N PHE A 461 10.11 -22.27 6.07
CA PHE A 461 9.61 -21.95 7.41
C PHE A 461 9.34 -23.19 8.24
N VAL A 462 8.81 -24.26 7.66
CA VAL A 462 8.59 -25.54 8.35
C VAL A 462 9.91 -26.21 8.75
N ALA A 463 10.98 -26.04 7.97
CA ALA A 463 12.29 -26.53 8.31
C ALA A 463 12.98 -25.68 9.40
N ALA A 464 12.78 -24.36 9.38
CA ALA A 464 13.42 -23.43 10.31
C ALA A 464 12.72 -23.37 11.69
N ASN A 465 11.39 -23.40 11.70
CA ASN A 465 10.59 -23.17 12.89
C ASN A 465 9.55 -24.30 13.09
N PRO A 466 9.71 -25.16 14.12
CA PRO A 466 8.79 -26.26 14.39
C PRO A 466 7.40 -25.80 14.88
N HIS A 467 7.25 -24.53 15.27
CA HIS A 467 5.99 -23.95 15.71
C HIS A 467 5.09 -23.48 14.56
N VAL A 468 5.57 -23.52 13.31
CA VAL A 468 4.73 -23.32 12.13
C VAL A 468 3.77 -24.49 11.98
N GLU A 469 2.49 -24.22 12.25
CA GLU A 469 1.43 -25.23 12.30
C GLU A 469 0.36 -25.05 11.21
N GLY A 470 0.44 -23.96 10.44
CA GLY A 470 -0.62 -23.64 9.50
C GLY A 470 -0.40 -22.48 8.55
N VAL A 471 -1.45 -22.22 7.78
CA VAL A 471 -1.55 -21.10 6.85
C VAL A 471 -2.84 -20.34 7.05
N TRP A 472 -2.81 -19.04 6.76
CA TRP A 472 -4.01 -18.25 6.48
C TRP A 472 -3.95 -17.75 5.05
N THR A 473 -4.89 -18.18 4.21
CA THR A 473 -4.96 -17.78 2.80
C THR A 473 -5.98 -16.68 2.61
N TRP A 474 -5.56 -15.57 2.02
CA TRP A 474 -6.44 -14.50 1.57
C TRP A 474 -6.92 -14.86 0.17
N THR A 475 -8.15 -15.35 0.09
CA THR A 475 -8.75 -15.83 -1.15
C THR A 475 -9.28 -14.67 -1.99
N GLN A 476 -9.76 -13.59 -1.33
CA GLN A 476 -10.31 -12.39 -1.97
C GLN A 476 -9.80 -11.09 -1.34
N ASP A 477 -9.60 -11.05 -0.02
CA ASP A 477 -9.11 -9.88 0.71
C ASP A 477 -7.72 -9.45 0.21
N GLY A 478 -7.42 -8.16 0.37
CA GLY A 478 -6.22 -7.51 -0.17
C GLY A 478 -6.58 -6.37 -1.11
N GLY A 479 -6.03 -5.19 -0.83
CA GLY A 479 -6.25 -3.96 -1.59
C GLY A 479 -7.70 -3.51 -1.70
N PRO A 480 -7.95 -2.42 -2.44
CA PRO A 480 -9.28 -1.93 -2.76
C PRO A 480 -9.93 -2.81 -3.83
N TRP A 481 -11.15 -3.27 -3.55
CA TRP A 481 -11.85 -4.17 -4.45
C TRP A 481 -12.44 -3.44 -5.67
N ARG A 482 -12.86 -2.19 -5.49
CA ARG A 482 -13.62 -1.39 -6.47
C ARG A 482 -12.76 -0.50 -7.37
N ALA A 483 -11.47 -0.35 -7.06
CA ALA A 483 -10.47 0.18 -7.98
C ALA A 483 -9.97 -0.88 -8.98
N GLY A 484 -10.10 -2.16 -8.63
CA GLY A 484 -9.68 -3.29 -9.46
C GLY A 484 -10.82 -3.92 -10.28
N PRO A 485 -10.59 -5.09 -10.91
CA PRO A 485 -11.61 -5.84 -11.62
C PRO A 485 -12.72 -6.32 -10.68
N MET A 486 -13.96 -6.38 -11.17
CA MET A 486 -15.12 -6.97 -10.50
C MET A 486 -15.06 -8.51 -10.48
N SER A 487 -13.88 -9.08 -10.26
CA SER A 487 -13.72 -10.52 -10.05
C SER A 487 -13.90 -10.85 -8.57
N LEU A 488 -15.01 -11.52 -8.26
CA LEU A 488 -15.48 -11.82 -6.91
C LEU A 488 -15.66 -13.34 -6.78
N GLU A 489 -14.88 -13.98 -5.90
CA GLU A 489 -14.83 -15.43 -5.77
C GLU A 489 -16.22 -16.05 -5.56
N LEU A 490 -16.57 -17.01 -6.41
CA LEU A 490 -17.88 -17.70 -6.48
C LEU A 490 -19.10 -16.79 -6.73
N THR A 491 -18.89 -15.48 -6.90
CA THR A 491 -19.95 -14.49 -7.09
C THR A 491 -19.97 -13.98 -8.52
N HIS A 492 -18.83 -13.53 -9.06
CA HIS A 492 -18.74 -12.89 -10.38
C HIS A 492 -17.33 -12.93 -10.98
N GLY A 493 -17.23 -12.78 -12.30
CA GLY A 493 -15.94 -12.62 -13.00
C GLY A 493 -15.11 -13.91 -13.09
N PHE A 494 -13.83 -13.76 -13.43
CA PHE A 494 -12.91 -14.88 -13.71
C PHE A 494 -12.09 -15.29 -12.48
N TRP A 495 -12.78 -15.53 -11.36
CA TRP A 495 -12.15 -15.82 -10.07
C TRP A 495 -11.38 -17.16 -10.03
N GLN A 496 -11.69 -18.10 -10.94
CA GLN A 496 -10.97 -19.37 -11.04
C GLN A 496 -9.47 -19.16 -11.27
N LEU A 497 -9.08 -18.03 -11.85
CA LEU A 497 -7.69 -17.68 -12.12
C LEU A 497 -6.86 -17.59 -10.84
N TYR A 498 -7.35 -16.88 -9.81
CA TYR A 498 -6.64 -16.79 -8.52
C TYR A 498 -7.05 -17.87 -7.52
N ASP A 499 -8.18 -18.58 -7.73
CA ASP A 499 -8.52 -19.80 -6.99
C ASP A 499 -7.45 -20.90 -7.14
N LEU A 500 -6.68 -20.89 -8.25
CA LEU A 500 -5.48 -21.71 -8.40
C LEU A 500 -4.52 -21.54 -7.20
N ASN A 501 -4.27 -20.29 -6.79
CA ASN A 501 -3.36 -19.99 -5.69
C ASN A 501 -3.95 -20.40 -4.33
N SER A 502 -5.27 -20.38 -4.16
CA SER A 502 -5.94 -20.92 -2.98
C SER A 502 -5.78 -22.44 -2.92
N GLU A 503 -5.97 -23.14 -4.04
CA GLU A 503 -5.76 -24.59 -4.11
C GLU A 503 -4.28 -24.98 -3.88
N LEU A 504 -3.33 -24.23 -4.44
CA LEU A 504 -1.90 -24.40 -4.19
C LEU A 504 -1.55 -24.22 -2.71
N SER A 505 -2.04 -23.16 -2.07
CA SER A 505 -1.81 -22.90 -0.63
C SER A 505 -2.31 -24.06 0.23
N ALA A 506 -3.55 -24.51 0.01
CA ALA A 506 -4.12 -25.63 0.77
C ALA A 506 -3.36 -26.94 0.55
N ARG A 507 -3.05 -27.29 -0.71
CA ARG A 507 -2.35 -28.55 -1.03
C ARG A 507 -0.91 -28.56 -0.54
N LEU A 508 -0.17 -27.47 -0.68
CA LEU A 508 1.21 -27.35 -0.19
C LEU A 508 1.27 -27.26 1.34
N ALA A 509 0.26 -26.71 2.02
CA ALA A 509 0.18 -26.80 3.48
C ALA A 509 -0.04 -28.25 3.96
N ARG A 510 -0.80 -29.05 3.20
CA ARG A 510 -1.02 -30.46 3.49
C ARG A 510 0.20 -31.32 3.16
N ASP A 511 0.88 -31.03 2.04
CA ASP A 511 2.09 -31.72 1.61
C ASP A 511 3.07 -30.71 0.98
N PRO A 512 4.02 -30.15 1.76
CA PRO A 512 5.00 -29.20 1.24
C PRO A 512 5.93 -29.78 0.17
N ASP A 513 5.99 -31.11 0.01
CA ASP A 513 6.81 -31.80 -0.99
C ASP A 513 6.02 -32.09 -2.28
N ALA A 514 4.72 -31.78 -2.33
CA ALA A 514 3.90 -31.96 -3.52
C ALA A 514 4.39 -31.08 -4.69
N ASP A 515 4.41 -31.62 -5.92
CA ASP A 515 4.82 -30.88 -7.10
C ASP A 515 3.79 -29.81 -7.48
N PRO A 516 4.12 -28.50 -7.40
CA PRO A 516 3.19 -27.43 -7.77
C PRO A 516 2.69 -27.55 -9.21
N ALA A 517 3.52 -28.04 -10.13
CA ALA A 517 3.16 -28.17 -11.54
C ALA A 517 2.03 -29.19 -11.76
N GLU A 518 1.99 -30.26 -10.95
CA GLU A 518 0.91 -31.24 -10.97
C GLU A 518 -0.39 -30.64 -10.44
N ILE A 519 -0.32 -29.79 -9.41
CA ILE A 519 -1.48 -29.07 -8.86
C ILE A 519 -2.06 -28.11 -9.90
N THR A 520 -1.22 -27.32 -10.57
CA THR A 520 -1.66 -26.44 -11.67
C THR A 520 -2.28 -27.22 -12.82
N ALA A 521 -1.73 -28.38 -13.19
CA ALA A 521 -2.33 -29.24 -14.21
C ALA A 521 -3.66 -29.86 -13.77
N ASP A 522 -3.82 -30.18 -12.48
CA ASP A 522 -5.07 -30.67 -11.90
C ASP A 522 -6.16 -29.58 -11.86
N TRP A 523 -5.80 -28.34 -11.51
CA TRP A 523 -6.67 -27.17 -11.62
C TRP A 523 -7.13 -26.95 -13.07
N ALA A 524 -6.20 -27.01 -14.04
CA ALA A 524 -6.53 -26.90 -15.46
C ALA A 524 -7.49 -28.01 -15.91
N ARG A 525 -7.32 -29.23 -15.38
CA ARG A 525 -8.24 -30.36 -15.62
C ARG A 525 -9.61 -30.14 -15.04
N ARG A 526 -9.68 -29.60 -13.83
CA ARG A 526 -10.94 -29.34 -13.11
C ARG A 526 -11.78 -28.30 -13.86
N TRP A 527 -11.18 -27.18 -14.24
CA TRP A 527 -11.92 -26.03 -14.74
C TRP A 527 -12.04 -25.99 -16.27
N PHE A 528 -10.98 -26.33 -17.01
CA PHE A 528 -10.93 -26.04 -18.46
C PHE A 528 -11.09 -27.27 -19.34
N SER A 529 -10.25 -28.30 -19.20
CA SER A 529 -10.22 -29.40 -20.17
C SER A 529 -9.59 -30.68 -19.62
N THR A 530 -10.04 -31.84 -20.07
CA THR A 530 -9.35 -33.12 -19.83
C THR A 530 -8.44 -33.54 -20.98
N ASP A 531 -8.40 -32.77 -22.07
CA ASP A 531 -7.49 -33.03 -23.18
C ASP A 531 -6.04 -32.73 -22.78
N PRO A 532 -5.11 -33.69 -22.91
CA PRO A 532 -3.74 -33.49 -22.45
C PRO A 532 -3.03 -32.32 -23.12
N ALA A 533 -3.30 -32.02 -24.41
CA ALA A 533 -2.63 -30.93 -25.09
C ALA A 533 -3.14 -29.57 -24.60
N THR A 534 -4.45 -29.42 -24.44
CA THR A 534 -5.05 -28.20 -23.86
C THR A 534 -4.60 -27.96 -22.43
N VAL A 535 -4.55 -29.00 -21.59
CA VAL A 535 -4.03 -28.90 -20.21
C VAL A 535 -2.57 -28.45 -20.21
N THR A 536 -1.71 -29.08 -21.03
CA THR A 536 -0.30 -28.68 -21.12
C THR A 536 -0.13 -27.24 -21.60
N ALA A 537 -0.92 -26.77 -22.56
CA ALA A 537 -0.86 -25.37 -23.02
C ALA A 537 -1.22 -24.38 -21.90
N ILE A 538 -2.30 -24.64 -21.17
CA ILE A 538 -2.71 -23.80 -20.03
C ILE A 538 -1.65 -23.84 -18.93
N SER A 539 -1.15 -25.02 -18.54
CA SER A 539 -0.09 -25.14 -17.53
C SER A 539 1.22 -24.49 -17.96
N THR A 540 1.54 -24.48 -19.27
CA THR A 540 2.71 -23.76 -19.80
C THR A 540 2.53 -22.25 -19.69
N ALA A 541 1.32 -21.74 -19.96
CA ALA A 541 1.00 -20.34 -19.76
C ALA A 541 1.12 -19.94 -18.27
N MET A 542 0.58 -20.75 -17.36
CA MET A 542 0.70 -20.53 -15.91
C MET A 542 2.16 -20.57 -15.44
N ALA A 543 2.96 -21.56 -15.86
CA ALA A 543 4.38 -21.62 -15.50
C ALA A 543 5.18 -20.41 -16.01
N SER A 544 4.83 -19.88 -17.19
CA SER A 544 5.50 -18.69 -17.76
C SER A 544 5.02 -17.39 -17.13
N SER A 545 3.92 -17.41 -16.36
CA SER A 545 3.28 -16.19 -15.88
C SER A 545 4.15 -15.42 -14.88
N ARG A 546 4.99 -16.12 -14.10
CA ARG A 546 5.87 -15.50 -13.10
C ARG A 546 7.00 -14.70 -13.74
N GLU A 547 7.55 -15.18 -14.85
CA GLU A 547 8.51 -14.43 -15.67
C GLU A 547 7.84 -13.19 -16.27
N ALA A 548 6.66 -13.36 -16.89
CA ALA A 548 5.89 -12.29 -17.48
C ALA A 548 5.55 -11.18 -16.45
N VAL A 549 5.02 -11.55 -15.29
CA VAL A 549 4.71 -10.63 -14.17
C VAL A 549 5.98 -9.94 -13.65
N SER A 550 7.04 -10.68 -13.36
CA SER A 550 8.27 -10.12 -12.79
C SER A 550 8.93 -9.10 -13.72
N GLN A 551 8.88 -9.34 -15.03
CA GLN A 551 9.49 -8.45 -16.02
C GLN A 551 8.55 -7.33 -16.49
N GLY A 552 7.23 -7.56 -16.47
CA GLY A 552 6.21 -6.60 -16.92
C GLY A 552 5.81 -5.58 -15.86
N LEU A 553 5.60 -6.04 -14.62
CA LEU A 553 5.11 -5.21 -13.52
C LEU A 553 6.22 -4.58 -12.67
N TYR A 554 7.46 -5.07 -12.75
CA TYR A 554 8.59 -4.56 -11.99
C TYR A 554 9.73 -4.10 -12.91
N ILE A 555 10.56 -3.19 -12.41
CA ILE A 555 11.85 -2.84 -13.00
C ILE A 555 12.90 -3.61 -12.20
N GLU A 556 13.34 -4.76 -12.71
CA GLU A 556 14.23 -5.72 -12.02
C GLU A 556 15.40 -5.04 -11.28
N GLN A 557 16.08 -4.11 -11.92
CA GLN A 557 17.27 -3.44 -11.37
C GLN A 557 16.96 -2.64 -10.09
N PHE A 558 15.75 -2.08 -10.00
CA PHE A 558 15.23 -1.41 -8.81
C PHE A 558 14.63 -2.42 -7.83
N ALA A 559 13.84 -3.37 -8.34
CA ALA A 559 13.12 -4.34 -7.53
C ALA A 559 14.04 -5.29 -6.77
N GLN A 560 15.25 -5.58 -7.26
CA GLN A 560 16.23 -6.46 -6.60
C GLN A 560 17.00 -5.83 -5.43
N VAL A 561 16.83 -4.53 -5.17
CA VAL A 561 17.47 -3.84 -4.04
C VAL A 561 16.44 -3.39 -2.99
N ARG A 562 16.87 -3.24 -1.74
CA ARG A 562 16.12 -2.48 -0.74
C ARG A 562 16.45 -1.01 -0.97
N ALA A 563 15.48 -0.24 -1.42
CA ALA A 563 15.61 1.20 -1.51
C ALA A 563 15.07 1.83 -0.23
N PHE A 564 15.72 2.88 0.25
CA PHE A 564 15.21 3.67 1.36
C PHE A 564 15.13 5.13 0.94
N ALA A 565 14.03 5.80 1.25
CA ALA A 565 13.84 7.22 0.98
C ALA A 565 12.84 7.80 1.98
N LEU A 566 13.08 9.03 2.44
CA LEU A 566 12.20 9.76 3.37
C LEU A 566 11.90 9.00 4.68
N GLY A 567 12.82 8.14 5.12
CA GLY A 567 12.63 7.30 6.31
C GLY A 567 11.79 6.05 6.09
N LEU A 568 11.36 5.79 4.85
CA LEU A 568 10.59 4.63 4.44
C LEU A 568 11.46 3.67 3.62
N GLU A 569 11.04 2.40 3.55
CA GLU A 569 11.48 1.43 2.54
C GLU A 569 10.35 1.30 1.51
N PRO A 570 10.43 2.01 0.38
CA PRO A 570 9.37 1.95 -0.63
C PRO A 570 9.25 0.54 -1.23
N PRO A 571 8.05 0.11 -1.64
CA PRO A 571 7.85 -1.19 -2.28
C PRO A 571 8.67 -1.35 -3.57
N PRO A 572 8.96 -2.59 -4.00
CA PRO A 572 9.75 -2.83 -5.21
C PRO A 572 9.06 -2.40 -6.51
N GLN A 573 7.76 -2.06 -6.46
CA GLN A 573 6.96 -1.70 -7.62
C GLN A 573 6.70 -0.19 -7.79
N MET A 574 7.37 0.70 -7.05
CA MET A 574 7.04 2.14 -6.94
C MET A 574 6.74 2.95 -8.22
N TRP A 575 7.19 2.50 -9.40
CA TRP A 575 6.82 3.13 -10.69
C TRP A 575 5.33 2.96 -11.04
N ILE A 576 4.69 1.93 -10.48
CA ILE A 576 3.25 1.73 -10.34
C ILE A 576 2.97 1.91 -8.85
N PHE A 577 2.59 3.12 -8.44
CA PHE A 577 2.42 3.45 -7.04
C PHE A 577 1.09 2.89 -6.52
N GLU A 578 1.17 1.77 -5.80
CA GLU A 578 0.03 1.03 -5.24
C GLU A 578 -1.04 0.64 -6.30
N TRP A 579 -1.17 -0.67 -6.50
CA TRP A 579 -2.15 -1.34 -7.36
C TRP A 579 -2.09 -1.01 -8.86
N ASP A 580 -2.64 0.12 -9.31
CA ASP A 580 -2.85 0.45 -10.73
C ASP A 580 -2.39 1.86 -11.16
N ILE A 581 -1.87 2.69 -10.24
CA ILE A 581 -1.54 4.08 -10.54
C ILE A 581 -0.12 4.20 -11.10
N LEU A 582 0.03 4.53 -12.38
CA LEU A 582 1.35 4.83 -12.96
C LEU A 582 1.84 6.18 -12.42
N THR A 583 2.89 6.18 -11.58
CA THR A 583 3.35 7.42 -10.96
C THR A 583 4.09 8.31 -11.94
N GLY A 584 3.84 9.62 -11.94
CA GLY A 584 4.55 10.60 -12.77
C GLY A 584 5.47 11.54 -12.00
N ASP A 585 5.86 11.18 -10.78
CA ASP A 585 6.63 12.06 -9.90
C ASP A 585 8.15 11.93 -10.05
N SER A 586 8.85 13.05 -9.90
CA SER A 586 10.31 13.06 -10.02
C SER A 586 11.03 12.36 -8.86
N ALA A 587 10.48 12.34 -7.64
CA ALA A 587 11.19 11.77 -6.49
C ALA A 587 11.36 10.25 -6.63
N VAL A 588 10.36 9.56 -7.18
CA VAL A 588 10.41 8.13 -7.45
C VAL A 588 11.15 7.85 -8.75
N LEU A 589 10.70 8.43 -9.86
CA LEU A 589 11.19 8.06 -11.20
C LEU A 589 12.67 8.38 -11.39
N ASP A 590 13.16 9.52 -10.88
CA ASP A 590 14.57 9.90 -11.01
C ASP A 590 15.47 9.01 -10.14
N VAL A 591 14.98 8.60 -8.96
CA VAL A 591 15.71 7.68 -8.08
C VAL A 591 15.77 6.28 -8.69
N ILE A 592 14.65 5.77 -9.23
CA ILE A 592 14.62 4.52 -9.99
C ILE A 592 15.63 4.57 -11.13
N TYR A 593 15.60 5.63 -11.96
CA TYR A 593 16.58 5.80 -13.04
C TYR A 593 18.02 5.76 -12.52
N SER A 594 18.31 6.44 -11.40
CA SER A 594 19.68 6.46 -10.86
C SER A 594 20.18 5.07 -10.46
N ILE A 595 19.31 4.25 -9.86
CA ILE A 595 19.59 2.87 -9.48
C ILE A 595 19.75 1.99 -10.72
N VAL A 596 18.85 2.11 -11.70
CA VAL A 596 18.92 1.40 -12.98
C VAL A 596 20.21 1.74 -13.73
N ARG A 597 20.58 3.01 -13.83
CA ARG A 597 21.83 3.47 -14.46
C ARG A 597 23.06 2.89 -13.76
N ASP A 598 23.05 2.85 -12.44
CA ASP A 598 24.20 2.43 -11.64
C ASP A 598 24.30 0.89 -11.50
N SER A 599 23.27 0.14 -11.91
CA SER A 599 23.26 -1.34 -11.92
C SER A 599 24.23 -1.96 -12.93
N GLY A 600 24.59 -1.24 -14.00
CA GLY A 600 25.51 -1.74 -15.03
C GLY A 600 25.63 -0.81 -16.24
N PRO A 601 26.61 -1.05 -17.14
CA PRO A 601 26.87 -0.18 -18.30
C PRO A 601 25.71 -0.09 -19.30
N HIS A 602 24.81 -1.08 -19.29
CA HIS A 602 23.62 -1.14 -20.13
C HIS A 602 22.32 -1.12 -19.32
N GLY A 603 22.36 -0.79 -18.02
CA GLY A 603 21.22 -0.98 -17.11
C GLY A 603 19.91 -0.35 -17.59
N VAL A 604 19.97 0.84 -18.20
CA VAL A 604 18.78 1.51 -18.77
C VAL A 604 18.22 0.74 -19.97
N ASP A 605 19.08 0.27 -20.88
CA ASP A 605 18.64 -0.49 -22.05
C ASP A 605 18.18 -1.90 -21.65
N ASP A 606 18.81 -2.51 -20.64
CA ASP A 606 18.40 -3.78 -20.05
C ASP A 606 17.00 -3.68 -19.42
N ALA A 607 16.73 -2.64 -18.64
CA ALA A 607 15.42 -2.39 -18.04
C ALA A 607 14.31 -2.20 -19.08
N ILE A 608 14.62 -1.52 -20.20
CA ILE A 608 13.67 -1.33 -21.30
C ILE A 608 13.41 -2.66 -22.02
N ARG A 609 14.46 -3.43 -22.36
CA ARG A 609 14.32 -4.75 -22.99
C ARG A 609 13.57 -5.76 -22.15
N ALA A 610 13.71 -5.70 -20.83
CA ALA A 610 12.92 -6.51 -19.91
C ALA A 610 11.41 -6.31 -20.12
N GLY A 611 10.97 -5.08 -20.41
CA GLY A 611 9.57 -4.78 -20.67
C GLY A 611 9.09 -5.33 -22.01
N GLU A 612 9.94 -5.24 -23.04
CA GLU A 612 9.69 -5.85 -24.36
C GLU A 612 9.58 -7.38 -24.23
N HIS A 613 10.48 -8.00 -23.48
CA HIS A 613 10.49 -9.43 -23.19
C HIS A 613 9.22 -9.88 -22.45
N ALA A 614 8.73 -9.09 -21.48
CA ALA A 614 7.47 -9.40 -20.80
C ALA A 614 6.27 -9.46 -21.77
N VAL A 615 6.23 -8.58 -22.76
CA VAL A 615 5.21 -8.60 -23.82
C VAL A 615 5.35 -9.85 -24.69
N GLU A 616 6.57 -10.23 -25.08
CA GLU A 616 6.84 -11.43 -25.86
C GLU A 616 6.39 -12.71 -25.14
N VAL A 617 6.70 -12.83 -23.84
CA VAL A 617 6.27 -13.96 -23.01
C VAL A 617 4.74 -14.00 -22.91
N ALA A 618 4.09 -12.87 -22.61
CA ALA A 618 2.62 -12.80 -22.53
C ALA A 618 1.95 -13.15 -23.88
N GLN A 619 2.53 -12.74 -25.01
CA GLN A 619 2.05 -13.11 -26.34
C GLN A 619 2.18 -14.61 -26.59
N SER A 620 3.29 -15.23 -26.20
CA SER A 620 3.45 -16.68 -26.31
C SER A 620 2.41 -17.42 -25.48
N MET A 621 2.21 -17.00 -24.22
CA MET A 621 1.17 -17.57 -23.34
C MET A 621 -0.20 -17.51 -23.99
N ARG A 622 -0.56 -16.34 -24.54
CA ARG A 622 -1.81 -16.07 -25.23
C ARG A 622 -1.99 -16.96 -26.46
N ASP A 623 -0.98 -17.00 -27.33
CA ASP A 623 -1.05 -17.72 -28.60
C ASP A 623 -1.06 -19.24 -28.41
N ASP A 624 -0.32 -19.76 -27.43
CA ASP A 624 -0.31 -21.18 -27.10
C ASP A 624 -1.69 -21.66 -26.64
N VAL A 625 -2.35 -20.88 -25.77
CA VAL A 625 -3.73 -21.19 -25.33
C VAL A 625 -4.73 -21.02 -26.48
N ALA A 626 -4.60 -19.96 -27.29
CA ALA A 626 -5.50 -19.70 -28.42
C ALA A 626 -5.42 -20.77 -29.52
N ALA A 627 -4.25 -21.39 -29.71
CA ALA A 627 -4.01 -22.42 -30.71
C ALA A 627 -4.62 -23.79 -30.38
N THR A 628 -5.04 -24.01 -29.13
CA THR A 628 -5.70 -25.25 -28.72
C THR A 628 -7.08 -25.42 -29.37
N ASP A 629 -7.53 -26.67 -29.52
CA ASP A 629 -8.84 -26.97 -30.07
C ASP A 629 -9.94 -26.54 -29.10
N ALA A 630 -10.71 -25.50 -29.49
CA ALA A 630 -11.80 -24.95 -28.69
C ALA A 630 -12.87 -26.00 -28.29
N SER A 631 -13.02 -27.08 -29.05
CA SER A 631 -13.98 -28.16 -28.74
C SER A 631 -13.55 -29.05 -27.57
N THR A 632 -12.28 -28.94 -27.13
CA THR A 632 -11.75 -29.69 -25.98
C THR A 632 -12.07 -29.02 -24.64
N TYR A 633 -12.55 -27.78 -24.64
CA TYR A 633 -12.90 -27.07 -23.42
C TYR A 633 -14.27 -27.51 -22.89
N ARG A 634 -14.36 -27.64 -21.57
CA ARG A 634 -15.59 -27.97 -20.85
C ARG A 634 -16.62 -26.84 -20.95
N ASP A 635 -16.15 -25.60 -20.83
CA ASP A 635 -16.96 -24.39 -20.89
C ASP A 635 -16.34 -23.36 -21.86
N PRO A 636 -17.03 -23.04 -22.97
CA PRO A 636 -16.60 -21.98 -23.89
C PRO A 636 -16.48 -20.60 -23.24
N ALA A 637 -17.28 -20.29 -22.21
CA ALA A 637 -17.21 -19.00 -21.51
C ALA A 637 -15.92 -18.87 -20.69
N LEU A 638 -15.55 -19.90 -19.92
CA LEU A 638 -14.27 -19.93 -19.20
C LEU A 638 -13.07 -19.87 -20.14
N ARG A 639 -13.14 -20.54 -21.30
CA ARG A 639 -12.11 -20.39 -22.35
C ARG A 639 -11.98 -18.93 -22.79
N GLN A 640 -13.09 -18.25 -23.02
CA GLN A 640 -13.08 -16.86 -23.48
C GLN A 640 -12.52 -15.94 -22.39
N GLN A 641 -12.93 -16.10 -21.13
CA GLN A 641 -12.39 -15.32 -20.01
C GLN A 641 -10.87 -15.50 -19.85
N LEU A 642 -10.35 -16.73 -20.01
CA LEU A 642 -8.91 -16.98 -20.01
C LEU A 642 -8.19 -16.24 -21.16
N LEU A 643 -8.77 -16.26 -22.37
CA LEU A 643 -8.21 -15.53 -23.50
C LEU A 643 -8.29 -14.01 -23.33
N ASP A 644 -9.38 -13.49 -22.78
CA ASP A 644 -9.57 -12.06 -22.52
C ASP A 644 -8.57 -11.57 -21.46
N SER A 645 -8.32 -12.37 -20.41
CA SER A 645 -7.28 -12.10 -19.39
C SER A 645 -5.87 -12.10 -20.00
N LEU A 646 -5.56 -13.03 -20.91
CA LEU A 646 -4.28 -13.07 -21.63
C LEU A 646 -4.13 -11.90 -22.62
N ASP A 647 -5.19 -11.53 -23.34
CA ASP A 647 -5.21 -10.36 -24.23
C ASP A 647 -5.02 -9.06 -23.42
N TYR A 648 -5.66 -8.96 -22.25
CA TYR A 648 -5.45 -7.86 -21.29
C TYR A 648 -4.02 -7.81 -20.78
N GLN A 649 -3.41 -8.94 -20.42
CA GLN A 649 -2.01 -8.99 -19.99
C GLN A 649 -1.06 -8.47 -21.08
N VAL A 650 -1.24 -8.89 -22.35
CA VAL A 650 -0.44 -8.40 -23.48
C VAL A 650 -0.59 -6.89 -23.65
N ASN A 651 -1.83 -6.39 -23.57
CA ASN A 651 -2.10 -4.96 -23.71
C ASN A 651 -1.51 -4.12 -22.57
N LEU A 652 -1.75 -4.54 -21.33
CA LEU A 652 -1.23 -3.90 -20.13
C LEU A 652 0.31 -3.87 -20.15
N PHE A 653 0.97 -4.98 -20.52
CA PHE A 653 2.43 -5.00 -20.57
C PHE A 653 3.00 -4.17 -21.73
N THR A 654 2.24 -3.99 -22.82
CA THR A 654 2.60 -3.05 -23.89
C THR A 654 2.54 -1.61 -23.39
N LEU A 655 1.47 -1.23 -22.69
CA LEU A 655 1.34 0.06 -22.01
C LEU A 655 2.50 0.29 -21.03
N LEU A 656 2.73 -0.64 -20.12
CA LEU A 656 3.77 -0.54 -19.09
C LEU A 656 5.18 -0.51 -19.70
N GLY A 657 5.45 -1.30 -20.74
CA GLY A 657 6.73 -1.28 -21.46
C GLY A 657 7.02 0.06 -22.13
N SER A 658 6.02 0.64 -22.81
CA SER A 658 6.14 1.97 -23.41
C SER A 658 6.31 3.07 -22.36
N TYR A 659 5.59 2.98 -21.24
CA TYR A 659 5.72 3.90 -20.10
C TYR A 659 7.13 3.86 -19.49
N ARG A 660 7.63 2.64 -19.24
CA ARG A 660 9.00 2.39 -18.73
C ARG A 660 10.04 3.06 -19.62
N ALA A 661 9.93 2.87 -20.94
CA ALA A 661 10.84 3.49 -21.89
C ALA A 661 10.74 5.02 -21.83
N MET A 662 9.53 5.59 -21.80
CA MET A 662 9.34 7.03 -21.72
C MET A 662 10.01 7.64 -20.48
N VAL A 663 9.74 7.10 -19.28
CA VAL A 663 10.27 7.69 -18.03
C VAL A 663 11.79 7.52 -17.91
N LEU A 664 12.34 6.36 -18.28
CA LEU A 664 13.79 6.13 -18.22
C LEU A 664 14.56 6.97 -19.23
N ARG A 665 14.02 7.16 -20.45
CA ARG A 665 14.66 8.02 -21.47
C ARG A 665 14.56 9.50 -21.11
N HIS A 666 13.47 9.94 -20.45
CA HIS A 666 13.37 11.31 -19.94
C HIS A 666 14.45 11.59 -18.90
N ALA A 667 14.56 10.75 -17.87
CA ALA A 667 15.59 10.88 -16.84
C ALA A 667 17.01 10.78 -17.42
N GLN A 668 17.23 9.91 -18.42
CA GLN A 668 18.50 9.83 -19.15
C GLN A 668 18.86 11.14 -19.85
N TRP A 669 17.88 11.82 -20.45
CA TRP A 669 18.09 13.14 -21.04
C TRP A 669 18.35 14.21 -19.98
N LEU A 670 17.66 14.17 -18.83
CA LEU A 670 17.91 15.08 -17.71
C LEU A 670 19.32 14.93 -17.13
N ASP A 671 19.83 13.71 -17.05
CA ASP A 671 21.17 13.39 -16.56
C ASP A 671 22.25 13.81 -17.59
N THR A 672 22.18 13.25 -18.79
CA THR A 672 23.24 13.32 -19.81
C THR A 672 23.12 14.52 -20.74
N GLY A 673 21.91 15.02 -20.98
CA GLY A 673 21.60 16.03 -22.00
C GLY A 673 21.55 15.48 -23.42
N THR A 674 21.69 14.17 -23.58
CA THR A 674 21.58 13.45 -24.87
C THR A 674 20.35 12.54 -24.85
N GLY A 675 19.88 12.07 -26.02
CA GLY A 675 18.74 11.14 -26.08
C GLY A 675 17.35 11.78 -26.02
N ARG A 676 17.24 13.09 -26.28
CA ARG A 676 15.94 13.78 -26.30
C ARG A 676 14.98 13.24 -27.37
N ASP A 677 15.52 12.92 -28.55
CA ASP A 677 14.70 12.37 -29.65
C ASP A 677 14.22 10.95 -29.29
N ALA A 678 15.07 10.13 -28.67
CA ALA A 678 14.68 8.82 -28.16
C ALA A 678 13.59 8.90 -27.07
N TRP A 679 13.63 9.94 -26.22
CA TRP A 679 12.52 10.21 -25.29
C TRP A 679 11.24 10.63 -26.01
N ALA A 680 11.34 11.47 -27.05
CA ALA A 680 10.17 11.87 -27.84
C ALA A 680 9.51 10.69 -28.56
N ASP A 681 10.32 9.78 -29.14
CA ASP A 681 9.83 8.55 -29.77
C ASP A 681 9.16 7.62 -28.72
N ALA A 682 9.77 7.48 -27.53
CA ALA A 682 9.19 6.68 -26.45
C ALA A 682 7.89 7.27 -25.90
N ARG A 683 7.78 8.60 -25.85
CA ARG A 683 6.54 9.29 -25.49
C ARG A 683 5.44 9.03 -26.52
N GLU A 684 5.72 9.14 -27.81
CA GLU A 684 4.72 8.83 -28.86
C GLU A 684 4.23 7.38 -28.75
N ALA A 685 5.14 6.44 -28.47
CA ALA A 685 4.76 5.04 -28.23
C ALA A 685 3.87 4.89 -27.00
N PHE A 686 4.16 5.60 -25.90
CA PHE A 686 3.31 5.62 -24.71
C PHE A 686 1.93 6.23 -24.99
N ASP A 687 1.85 7.36 -25.68
CA ASP A 687 0.58 8.01 -26.01
C ASP A 687 -0.33 7.08 -26.83
N VAL A 688 0.23 6.34 -27.78
CA VAL A 688 -0.49 5.34 -28.59
C VAL A 688 -0.95 4.17 -27.72
N ALA A 689 -0.08 3.62 -26.87
CA ALA A 689 -0.42 2.49 -26.01
C ALA A 689 -1.46 2.87 -24.94
N ALA A 690 -1.34 4.07 -24.36
CA ALA A 690 -2.28 4.64 -23.40
C ALA A 690 -3.68 4.82 -24.02
N ALA A 691 -3.75 5.39 -25.23
CA ALA A 691 -5.02 5.56 -25.93
C ALA A 691 -5.68 4.22 -26.27
N ASP A 692 -4.91 3.23 -26.75
CA ASP A 692 -5.41 1.89 -27.06
C ASP A 692 -5.89 1.15 -25.80
N HIS A 693 -5.18 1.29 -24.68
CA HIS A 693 -5.56 0.69 -23.40
C HIS A 693 -6.86 1.29 -22.85
N GLU A 694 -6.98 2.62 -22.82
CA GLU A 694 -8.20 3.30 -22.37
C GLU A 694 -9.39 3.05 -23.30
N GLU A 695 -9.18 2.99 -24.62
CA GLU A 695 -10.25 2.68 -25.58
C GLU A 695 -10.81 1.27 -25.36
N LYS A 696 -9.96 0.30 -25.04
CA LYS A 696 -10.36 -1.09 -24.82
C LYS A 696 -10.97 -1.32 -23.44
N TYR A 697 -10.41 -0.72 -22.40
CA TYR A 697 -10.64 -1.13 -21.01
C TYR A 697 -11.19 -0.03 -20.10
N GLY A 698 -11.30 1.22 -20.58
CA GLY A 698 -11.71 2.35 -19.74
C GLY A 698 -13.12 2.23 -19.12
N ASP A 699 -14.04 1.56 -19.82
CA ASP A 699 -15.40 1.28 -19.34
C ASP A 699 -15.61 -0.19 -18.92
N ASP A 700 -14.56 -1.01 -18.96
CA ASP A 700 -14.62 -2.44 -18.63
C ASP A 700 -14.48 -2.63 -17.11
N VAL A 701 -15.49 -3.21 -16.46
CA VAL A 701 -15.44 -3.49 -15.02
C VAL A 701 -14.81 -4.84 -14.70
N GLU A 702 -14.70 -5.75 -15.68
CA GLU A 702 -14.05 -7.06 -15.50
C GLU A 702 -12.54 -6.97 -15.67
N LEU A 703 -12.08 -6.10 -16.57
CA LEU A 703 -10.67 -5.89 -16.90
C LEU A 703 -10.40 -4.37 -17.04
N PRO A 704 -10.47 -3.59 -15.95
CA PRO A 704 -10.44 -2.13 -16.02
C PRO A 704 -9.08 -1.58 -16.42
N ALA A 705 -9.09 -0.43 -17.09
CA ALA A 705 -7.86 0.28 -17.43
C ALA A 705 -7.11 0.79 -16.19
N TYR A 706 -5.78 0.77 -16.23
CA TYR A 706 -4.93 1.37 -15.20
C TYR A 706 -5.08 2.89 -15.15
N ASN A 707 -4.94 3.48 -13.96
CA ASN A 707 -5.01 4.93 -13.77
C ASN A 707 -3.76 5.68 -14.31
N LEU A 708 -3.96 6.41 -15.41
CA LEU A 708 -2.90 7.16 -16.11
C LEU A 708 -2.76 8.62 -15.68
N THR A 709 -3.53 9.08 -14.69
CA THR A 709 -3.60 10.51 -14.31
C THR A 709 -2.23 11.05 -13.91
N ALA A 710 -1.54 10.35 -13.01
CA ALA A 710 -0.25 10.79 -12.50
C ALA A 710 0.84 10.75 -13.60
N ALA A 711 0.88 9.70 -14.41
CA ALA A 711 1.76 9.60 -15.58
C ALA A 711 1.62 10.79 -16.53
N ARG A 712 0.37 11.16 -16.90
CA ARG A 712 0.08 12.32 -17.77
C ARG A 712 0.48 13.64 -17.15
N LEU A 713 0.27 13.81 -15.83
CA LEU A 713 0.77 14.98 -15.13
C LEU A 713 2.28 15.07 -15.27
N GLY A 714 3.03 14.00 -15.02
CA GLY A 714 4.48 13.93 -15.18
C GLY A 714 4.95 14.25 -16.61
N GLU A 715 4.31 13.63 -17.60
CA GLU A 715 4.56 13.84 -19.03
C GLU A 715 4.40 15.31 -19.45
N GLU A 716 3.34 15.99 -18.98
CA GLU A 716 3.12 17.43 -19.25
C GLU A 716 4.27 18.30 -18.72
N ARG A 717 4.84 17.97 -17.55
CA ARG A 717 6.01 18.69 -17.00
C ARG A 717 7.26 18.37 -17.81
N ALA A 718 7.46 17.10 -18.17
CA ALA A 718 8.57 16.64 -18.98
C ALA A 718 8.64 17.36 -20.34
N GLU A 719 7.50 17.54 -21.02
CA GLU A 719 7.40 18.32 -22.26
C GLU A 719 7.87 19.77 -22.09
N ARG A 720 7.53 20.38 -20.95
CA ARG A 720 7.81 21.78 -20.68
C ARG A 720 9.25 22.03 -20.25
N ASP A 721 10.04 21.01 -19.91
CA ASP A 721 11.40 21.20 -19.39
C ASP A 721 12.32 21.96 -20.34
N LEU A 722 12.38 21.58 -21.62
CA LEU A 722 13.23 22.29 -22.60
C LEU A 722 12.72 23.73 -22.87
N PRO A 723 11.42 23.96 -23.13
CA PRO A 723 10.86 25.31 -23.19
C PRO A 723 11.19 26.16 -21.95
N MET A 724 11.03 25.60 -20.75
CA MET A 724 11.35 26.29 -19.49
C MET A 724 12.85 26.59 -19.37
N ALA A 725 13.73 25.70 -19.84
CA ALA A 725 15.17 25.96 -19.90
C ALA A 725 15.48 27.18 -20.79
N TRP A 726 14.83 27.30 -21.94
CA TRP A 726 14.99 28.45 -22.83
C TRP A 726 14.41 29.74 -22.23
N LEU A 727 13.26 29.69 -21.56
CA LEU A 727 12.71 30.83 -20.84
C LEU A 727 13.60 31.24 -19.66
N ALA A 728 14.25 30.29 -18.98
CA ALA A 728 15.25 30.55 -17.96
C ALA A 728 16.47 31.26 -18.55
N ARG A 729 17.02 30.78 -19.68
CA ARG A 729 18.13 31.41 -20.41
C ARG A 729 17.79 32.84 -20.82
N GLY A 730 16.62 33.05 -21.42
CA GLY A 730 16.14 34.36 -21.85
C GLY A 730 15.98 35.32 -20.67
N GLY A 731 15.30 34.88 -19.60
CA GLY A 731 15.14 35.65 -18.37
C GLY A 731 16.47 35.99 -17.70
N LEU A 732 17.39 35.02 -17.64
CA LEU A 732 18.74 35.20 -17.11
C LEU A 732 19.51 36.26 -17.91
N LEU A 733 19.52 36.15 -19.24
CA LEU A 733 20.19 37.10 -20.14
C LEU A 733 19.60 38.51 -19.99
N VAL A 734 18.28 38.66 -20.01
CA VAL A 734 17.60 39.95 -19.87
C VAL A 734 17.93 40.61 -18.53
N LEU A 735 17.91 39.85 -17.44
CA LEU A 735 18.26 40.38 -16.11
C LEU A 735 19.75 40.74 -16.02
N LEU A 736 20.65 39.92 -16.56
CA LEU A 736 22.09 40.21 -16.58
C LEU A 736 22.40 41.47 -17.41
N LEU A 737 21.79 41.62 -18.59
CA LEU A 737 21.93 42.82 -19.42
C LEU A 737 21.33 44.05 -18.71
N GLY A 738 20.15 43.91 -18.09
CA GLY A 738 19.52 44.96 -17.28
C GLY A 738 20.43 45.42 -16.13
N LEU A 739 21.05 44.48 -15.41
CA LEU A 739 21.98 44.76 -14.32
C LEU A 739 23.31 45.36 -14.80
N GLY A 740 23.86 44.89 -15.94
CA GLY A 740 25.16 45.31 -16.44
C GLY A 740 25.15 46.61 -17.24
N LEU A 741 24.15 46.79 -18.11
CA LEU A 741 24.07 47.92 -19.05
C LEU A 741 23.44 49.16 -18.42
N THR A 742 22.49 49.00 -17.50
CA THR A 742 21.86 50.17 -16.86
C THR A 742 22.67 50.67 -15.67
N ARG A 743 22.69 52.00 -15.46
CA ARG A 743 23.32 52.61 -14.27
C ARG A 743 22.64 52.11 -12.99
N THR A 744 21.30 52.04 -12.98
CA THR A 744 20.53 51.56 -11.82
C THR A 744 20.82 50.11 -11.49
N GLY A 745 20.88 49.23 -12.50
CA GLY A 745 21.24 47.83 -12.32
C GLY A 745 22.62 47.64 -11.67
N ARG A 746 23.66 48.33 -12.18
CA ARG A 746 25.00 48.29 -11.59
C ARG A 746 25.00 48.83 -10.16
N THR A 747 24.22 49.86 -9.90
CA THR A 747 24.03 50.40 -8.55
C THR A 747 23.33 49.40 -7.63
N MET A 748 22.33 48.65 -8.09
CA MET A 748 21.66 47.61 -7.29
C MET A 748 22.60 46.47 -6.91
N VAL A 749 23.44 46.00 -7.83
CA VAL A 749 24.47 44.97 -7.52
C VAL A 749 25.46 45.50 -6.49
N ARG A 750 25.95 46.73 -6.65
CA ARG A 750 26.84 47.37 -5.67
C ARG A 750 26.16 47.59 -4.31
N ALA A 751 24.90 48.00 -4.30
CA ALA A 751 24.11 48.19 -3.09
C ALA A 751 23.84 46.88 -2.36
N ALA A 752 23.63 45.78 -3.09
CA ALA A 752 23.53 44.44 -2.51
C ALA A 752 24.86 43.99 -1.90
N ALA A 753 26.01 44.32 -2.50
CA ALA A 753 27.33 44.00 -1.95
C ALA A 753 27.76 44.90 -0.78
N THR A 754 27.33 46.17 -0.77
CA THR A 754 27.63 47.14 0.29
C THR A 754 26.36 47.84 0.80
N PRO A 755 25.41 47.12 1.42
CA PRO A 755 24.10 47.66 1.80
C PRO A 755 24.15 48.75 2.87
N TRP A 756 25.29 48.93 3.55
CA TRP A 756 25.55 50.02 4.50
C TRP A 756 26.06 51.31 3.84
N ARG A 757 26.16 51.38 2.51
CA ARG A 757 26.50 52.60 1.77
C ARG A 757 25.31 53.10 0.97
N ASP A 758 25.11 54.42 0.94
CA ASP A 758 24.10 55.06 0.10
C ASP A 758 24.37 54.73 -1.39
N PRO A 759 23.39 54.15 -2.11
CA PRO A 759 23.54 53.79 -3.52
C PRO A 759 23.65 54.98 -4.48
N GLY A 760 23.32 56.20 -4.04
CA GLY A 760 23.23 57.37 -4.91
C GLY A 760 22.02 57.32 -5.85
N PRO A 761 22.01 58.11 -6.94
CA PRO A 761 20.82 58.27 -7.78
C PRO A 761 20.47 57.00 -8.58
N VAL A 762 19.20 56.60 -8.50
CA VAL A 762 18.63 55.42 -9.16
C VAL A 762 17.30 55.75 -9.84
N SER A 763 16.96 54.99 -10.89
CA SER A 763 15.62 55.02 -11.47
C SER A 763 14.64 54.27 -10.57
N ARG A 764 13.64 54.97 -10.05
CA ARG A 764 12.63 54.42 -9.14
C ARG A 764 11.86 53.25 -9.76
N TRP A 765 11.55 53.35 -11.04
CA TRP A 765 10.89 52.29 -11.81
C TRP A 765 11.75 51.03 -11.87
N LEU A 766 13.03 51.13 -12.24
CA LEU A 766 13.91 49.97 -12.41
C LEU A 766 14.22 49.26 -11.09
N VAL A 767 14.29 50.02 -9.97
CA VAL A 767 14.49 49.45 -8.62
C VAL A 767 13.32 48.55 -8.20
N VAL A 768 12.10 48.84 -8.66
CA VAL A 768 10.91 48.02 -8.40
C VAL A 768 10.79 46.90 -9.44
N ALA A 769 10.96 47.22 -10.73
CA ALA A 769 10.72 46.30 -11.83
C ALA A 769 11.68 45.10 -11.81
N PHE A 770 12.98 45.30 -11.59
CA PHE A 770 13.95 44.20 -11.63
C PHE A 770 13.68 43.08 -10.60
N PRO A 771 13.55 43.34 -9.30
CA PRO A 771 13.29 42.27 -8.33
C PRO A 771 11.92 41.63 -8.52
N LEU A 772 10.90 42.42 -8.90
CA LEU A 772 9.56 41.89 -9.15
C LEU A 772 9.55 40.92 -10.35
N VAL A 773 10.14 41.33 -11.47
CA VAL A 773 10.27 40.46 -12.66
C VAL A 773 11.15 39.26 -12.34
N ALA A 774 12.27 39.45 -11.63
CA ALA A 774 13.17 38.35 -11.30
C ALA A 774 12.51 37.27 -10.43
N VAL A 775 11.76 37.66 -9.40
CA VAL A 775 11.02 36.72 -8.55
C VAL A 775 9.87 36.08 -9.33
N ALA A 776 9.02 36.87 -9.99
CA ALA A 776 7.87 36.34 -10.72
C ALA A 776 8.31 35.37 -11.82
N TRP A 777 9.26 35.78 -12.66
CA TRP A 777 9.73 34.95 -13.78
C TRP A 777 10.43 33.68 -13.31
N SER A 778 11.33 33.78 -12.33
CA SER A 778 12.05 32.59 -11.83
C SER A 778 11.11 31.57 -11.18
N ARG A 779 10.02 32.01 -10.53
CA ARG A 779 9.04 31.12 -9.93
C ARG A 779 8.08 30.53 -10.94
N LEU A 780 7.61 31.32 -11.90
CA LEU A 780 6.79 30.82 -13.00
C LEU A 780 7.52 29.74 -13.81
N VAL A 781 8.80 29.96 -14.11
CA VAL A 781 9.62 28.97 -14.82
C VAL A 781 9.85 27.72 -13.96
N LEU A 782 10.19 27.87 -12.66
CA LEU A 782 10.37 26.74 -11.74
C LEU A 782 9.13 25.85 -11.66
N THR A 783 7.93 26.43 -11.74
CA THR A 783 6.67 25.72 -11.60
C THR A 783 6.07 25.29 -12.94
N TRP A 784 6.83 25.35 -14.04
CA TRP A 784 6.35 25.09 -15.41
C TRP A 784 5.10 25.92 -15.82
N PHE A 785 4.82 27.01 -15.11
CA PHE A 785 3.56 27.77 -15.18
C PHE A 785 2.30 26.95 -14.82
N LEU A 786 2.45 25.88 -14.03
CA LEU A 786 1.39 24.94 -13.65
C LEU A 786 1.05 24.93 -12.15
N ALA A 787 1.87 25.55 -11.29
CA ALA A 787 1.66 25.49 -9.83
C ALA A 787 1.31 26.82 -9.15
N PRO A 788 0.07 27.32 -9.29
CA PRO A 788 -0.37 28.54 -8.61
C PRO A 788 -0.33 28.45 -7.08
N ALA A 789 -0.54 27.28 -6.47
CA ALA A 789 -0.47 27.11 -5.01
C ALA A 789 0.96 27.35 -4.49
N HIS A 790 1.97 26.86 -5.21
CA HIS A 790 3.38 27.16 -4.91
C HIS A 790 3.66 28.68 -5.01
N LEU A 791 3.10 29.35 -6.03
CA LEU A 791 3.25 30.79 -6.20
C LEU A 791 2.57 31.59 -5.09
N LEU A 792 1.40 31.17 -4.63
CA LEU A 792 0.70 31.77 -3.50
C LEU A 792 1.54 31.66 -2.22
N LEU A 793 1.97 30.44 -1.87
CA LEU A 793 2.72 30.15 -0.65
C LEU A 793 4.04 30.95 -0.59
N VAL A 794 4.83 30.90 -1.67
CA VAL A 794 6.09 31.65 -1.76
C VAL A 794 5.84 33.16 -1.88
N GLY A 795 4.73 33.55 -2.51
CA GLY A 795 4.31 34.93 -2.71
C GLY A 795 4.02 35.67 -1.42
N VAL A 796 3.45 35.01 -0.40
CA VAL A 796 3.18 35.60 0.93
C VAL A 796 4.46 36.19 1.55
N GLY A 797 5.55 35.42 1.58
CA GLY A 797 6.83 35.89 2.14
C GLY A 797 7.42 37.08 1.37
N TRP A 798 7.34 37.05 0.04
CA TRP A 798 7.79 38.17 -0.79
C TRP A 798 6.91 39.42 -0.61
N ALA A 799 5.60 39.26 -0.46
CA ALA A 799 4.67 40.36 -0.22
C ALA A 799 4.92 41.04 1.14
N VAL A 800 5.15 40.26 2.20
CA VAL A 800 5.54 40.78 3.52
C VAL A 800 6.84 41.58 3.44
N LEU A 801 7.86 41.03 2.78
CA LEU A 801 9.13 41.73 2.58
C LEU A 801 8.94 43.02 1.78
N ALA A 802 8.17 42.97 0.68
CA ALA A 802 7.88 44.13 -0.16
C ALA A 802 7.15 45.22 0.63
N LEU A 803 6.18 44.86 1.48
CA LEU A 803 5.49 45.79 2.36
C LEU A 803 6.45 46.51 3.30
N VAL A 804 7.40 45.79 3.92
CA VAL A 804 8.41 46.40 4.80
C VAL A 804 9.36 47.32 4.02
N VAL A 805 9.76 46.94 2.81
CA VAL A 805 10.58 47.79 1.93
C VAL A 805 9.82 49.07 1.54
N VAL A 806 8.55 48.98 1.15
CA VAL A 806 7.72 50.13 0.75
C VAL A 806 7.43 51.04 1.94
N THR A 807 7.08 50.49 3.10
CA THR A 807 6.80 51.26 4.33
C THR A 807 8.03 51.97 4.88
N SER A 808 9.24 51.48 4.59
CA SER A 808 10.48 52.20 4.91
C SER A 808 10.60 53.56 4.21
N ARG A 809 9.84 53.77 3.11
CA ARG A 809 9.88 54.96 2.24
C ARG A 809 11.29 55.35 1.79
N SER A 810 12.20 54.38 1.73
CA SER A 810 13.62 54.60 1.44
C SER A 810 14.06 53.89 0.16
N TRP A 811 14.47 54.67 -0.83
CA TRP A 811 15.06 54.14 -2.07
C TRP A 811 16.41 53.47 -1.84
N TRP A 812 17.12 53.79 -0.75
CA TRP A 812 18.32 53.04 -0.35
C TRP A 812 17.95 51.59 -0.01
N VAL A 813 16.97 51.40 0.87
CA VAL A 813 16.49 50.06 1.28
C VAL A 813 16.00 49.29 0.07
N ALA A 814 15.16 49.91 -0.76
CA ALA A 814 14.63 49.28 -1.98
C ALA A 814 15.74 48.86 -2.96
N THR A 815 16.78 49.68 -3.14
CA THR A 815 17.89 49.38 -4.07
C THR A 815 18.76 48.23 -3.55
N ALA A 816 19.08 48.21 -2.25
CA ALA A 816 19.92 47.18 -1.64
C ALA A 816 19.19 45.82 -1.58
N VAL A 817 17.96 45.80 -1.08
CA VAL A 817 17.13 44.59 -0.98
C VAL A 817 16.76 44.10 -2.38
N GLY A 818 16.31 44.98 -3.28
CA GLY A 818 15.99 44.62 -4.66
C GLY A 818 17.19 44.04 -5.43
N GLY A 819 18.39 44.56 -5.21
CA GLY A 819 19.62 43.99 -5.77
C GLY A 819 19.89 42.57 -5.26
N ALA A 820 19.77 42.34 -3.94
CA ALA A 820 19.97 41.02 -3.34
C ALA A 820 18.94 39.98 -3.82
N ILE A 821 17.66 40.39 -3.92
CA ILE A 821 16.57 39.56 -4.46
C ILE A 821 16.85 39.16 -5.91
N THR A 822 17.30 40.12 -6.72
CA THR A 822 17.63 39.85 -8.13
C THR A 822 18.78 38.85 -8.23
N ILE A 823 19.86 39.02 -7.45
CA ILE A 823 21.00 38.09 -7.42
C ILE A 823 20.56 36.67 -7.01
N ARG A 824 19.72 36.54 -5.98
CA ARG A 824 19.14 35.24 -5.59
C ARG A 824 18.36 34.59 -6.72
N SER A 825 17.58 35.37 -7.46
CA SER A 825 16.76 34.86 -8.56
C SER A 825 17.62 34.46 -9.78
N LEU A 826 18.76 35.13 -10.00
CA LEU A 826 19.73 34.72 -11.03
C LEU A 826 20.33 33.34 -10.74
N LEU A 827 20.57 32.98 -9.47
CA LEU A 827 21.04 31.63 -9.12
C LEU A 827 20.02 30.58 -9.57
N LEU A 828 18.75 30.76 -9.22
CA LEU A 828 17.67 29.84 -9.60
C LEU A 828 17.55 29.75 -11.13
N LEU A 829 17.47 30.89 -11.84
CA LEU A 829 17.42 30.91 -13.30
C LEU A 829 18.67 30.28 -13.94
N GLY A 830 19.84 30.44 -13.31
CA GLY A 830 21.08 29.80 -13.76
C GLY A 830 20.98 28.28 -13.75
N VAL A 831 20.49 27.69 -12.66
CA VAL A 831 20.31 26.23 -12.59
C VAL A 831 19.22 25.76 -13.56
N LEU A 832 18.08 26.46 -13.61
CA LEU A 832 16.98 26.13 -14.54
C LEU A 832 17.38 26.29 -16.02
N SER A 833 18.39 27.11 -16.33
CA SER A 833 18.85 27.33 -17.71
C SER A 833 19.51 26.11 -18.36
N VAL A 834 19.85 25.09 -17.58
CA VAL A 834 20.51 23.88 -18.08
C VAL A 834 19.48 22.98 -18.78
N ARG A 835 18.57 22.38 -18.02
CA ARG A 835 17.53 21.44 -18.51
C ARG A 835 16.16 21.70 -17.88
N GLY A 836 15.87 22.96 -17.52
CA GLY A 836 14.58 23.34 -16.97
C GLY A 836 14.40 22.87 -15.53
N PRO A 837 13.15 22.88 -15.03
CA PRO A 837 12.87 22.47 -13.66
C PRO A 837 12.99 20.96 -13.44
N GLY A 838 12.70 20.10 -14.43
CA GLY A 838 12.98 18.66 -14.35
C GLY A 838 14.44 18.39 -14.08
N GLY A 839 15.37 19.04 -14.81
CA GLY A 839 16.81 18.89 -14.54
C GLY A 839 17.25 19.41 -13.16
N TYR A 840 16.54 20.41 -12.61
CA TYR A 840 16.77 20.89 -11.25
C TYR A 840 16.33 19.84 -10.21
N TRP A 841 15.14 19.26 -10.37
CA TRP A 841 14.61 18.26 -9.45
C TRP A 841 15.36 16.93 -9.55
N PHE A 842 15.71 16.49 -10.77
CA PHE A 842 16.59 15.34 -10.99
C PHE A 842 17.88 15.44 -10.18
N ALA A 843 18.61 16.56 -10.30
CA ALA A 843 19.84 16.78 -9.55
C ALA A 843 19.58 16.94 -8.04
N PHE A 844 18.40 17.43 -7.65
CA PHE A 844 18.00 17.51 -6.25
C PHE A 844 17.83 16.12 -5.65
N TRP A 845 17.18 15.17 -6.34
CA TRP A 845 16.96 13.81 -5.84
C TRP A 845 18.23 12.97 -5.88
N THR A 846 18.90 12.92 -7.03
CA THR A 846 19.93 11.92 -7.35
C THR A 846 21.37 12.36 -7.08
N ALA A 847 21.63 13.66 -6.87
CA ALA A 847 22.98 14.19 -6.74
C ALA A 847 23.20 14.94 -5.40
N PRO A 848 23.51 14.23 -4.30
CA PRO A 848 23.66 14.82 -2.96
C PRO A 848 24.63 16.00 -2.87
N GLY A 849 25.75 15.93 -3.62
CA GLY A 849 26.73 17.01 -3.68
C GLY A 849 26.18 18.29 -4.32
N TRP A 850 25.44 18.16 -5.42
CA TRP A 850 24.79 19.28 -6.10
C TRP A 850 23.66 19.87 -5.26
N ARG A 851 22.79 19.01 -4.70
CA ARG A 851 21.75 19.41 -3.74
C ARG A 851 22.34 20.23 -2.60
N THR A 852 23.39 19.71 -1.95
CA THR A 852 24.04 20.39 -0.82
C THR A 852 24.61 21.74 -1.22
N ALA A 853 25.37 21.80 -2.32
CA ALA A 853 25.95 23.04 -2.80
C ALA A 853 24.87 24.09 -3.11
N TYR A 854 23.80 23.70 -3.81
CA TYR A 854 22.70 24.58 -4.14
C TYR A 854 21.97 25.09 -2.89
N VAL A 855 21.60 24.20 -1.95
CA VAL A 855 20.90 24.58 -0.72
C VAL A 855 21.74 25.55 0.11
N VAL A 856 23.03 25.31 0.28
CA VAL A 856 23.93 26.20 1.03
C VAL A 856 23.99 27.58 0.39
N VAL A 857 24.23 27.66 -0.93
CA VAL A 857 24.34 28.95 -1.63
C VAL A 857 22.98 29.66 -1.64
N ALA A 858 21.88 28.95 -1.88
CA ALA A 858 20.54 29.50 -1.83
C ALA A 858 20.20 30.03 -0.43
N PHE A 859 20.56 29.31 0.63
CA PHE A 859 20.35 29.75 2.01
C PHE A 859 21.15 31.01 2.33
N VAL A 860 22.43 31.04 1.94
CA VAL A 860 23.29 32.23 2.08
C VAL A 860 22.69 33.43 1.37
N LEU A 861 22.26 33.28 0.12
CA LEU A 861 21.63 34.36 -0.64
C LEU A 861 20.31 34.81 -0.04
N PHE A 862 19.50 33.90 0.53
CA PHE A 862 18.27 34.25 1.24
C PHE A 862 18.56 35.08 2.50
N GLY A 863 19.45 34.59 3.37
CA GLY A 863 19.89 35.32 4.56
C GLY A 863 20.55 36.65 4.22
N TRP A 864 21.23 36.73 3.07
CA TRP A 864 21.80 37.98 2.56
C TRP A 864 20.73 39.02 2.21
N VAL A 865 19.55 38.62 1.72
CA VAL A 865 18.42 39.56 1.52
C VAL A 865 18.03 40.21 2.86
N LEU A 866 17.93 39.42 3.93
CA LEU A 866 17.62 39.92 5.28
C LEU A 866 18.75 40.79 5.85
N ALA A 867 20.02 40.45 5.59
CA ALA A 867 21.16 41.28 5.96
C ALA A 867 21.18 42.62 5.19
N CYS A 868 20.83 42.62 3.90
CA CYS A 868 20.65 43.84 3.13
C CYS A 868 19.52 44.71 3.70
N LEU A 869 18.40 44.10 4.09
CA LEU A 869 17.30 44.81 4.78
C LEU A 869 17.80 45.43 6.10
N ALA A 870 18.46 44.65 6.94
CA ALA A 870 18.97 45.09 8.24
C ALA A 870 19.96 46.27 8.11
N TRP A 871 20.97 46.13 7.25
CA TRP A 871 22.03 47.13 7.15
C TRP A 871 21.61 48.39 6.42
N SER A 872 20.72 48.30 5.43
CA SER A 872 20.17 49.48 4.76
C SER A 872 19.19 50.24 5.66
N LEU A 873 18.31 49.56 6.40
CA LEU A 873 17.43 50.19 7.39
C LEU A 873 18.23 50.84 8.53
N ALA A 874 19.31 50.21 8.98
CA ALA A 874 20.19 50.81 9.98
C ALA A 874 20.98 52.02 9.45
N GLY A 875 21.08 52.17 8.12
CA GLY A 875 21.69 53.32 7.45
C GLY A 875 20.77 54.53 7.36
N VAL A 876 19.45 54.32 7.28
CA VAL A 876 18.44 55.39 7.22
C VAL A 876 17.67 55.60 8.53
N GLY A 877 17.79 54.67 9.48
CA GLY A 877 17.09 54.68 10.76
C GLY A 877 17.98 54.16 11.91
N THR A 878 17.37 53.60 12.95
CA THR A 878 18.12 53.05 14.09
C THR A 878 18.42 51.56 13.91
N ARG A 879 19.50 51.07 14.52
CA ARG A 879 19.83 49.63 14.53
C ARG A 879 18.73 48.78 15.18
N ARG A 880 18.02 49.33 16.18
CA ARG A 880 16.88 48.66 16.83
C ARG A 880 15.70 48.52 15.89
N TYR A 881 15.35 49.60 15.18
CA TYR A 881 14.32 49.56 14.15
C TYR A 881 14.62 48.52 13.07
N ALA A 882 15.87 48.48 12.58
CA ALA A 882 16.30 47.51 11.59
C ALA A 882 16.23 46.06 12.08
N ALA A 883 16.64 45.80 13.33
CA ALA A 883 16.54 44.47 13.93
C ALA A 883 15.08 44.04 14.11
N GLY A 884 14.23 44.93 14.63
CA GLY A 884 12.80 44.67 14.76
C GLY A 884 12.13 44.39 13.42
N ALA A 885 12.43 45.18 12.38
CA ALA A 885 11.87 44.98 11.04
C ALA A 885 12.22 43.60 10.45
N VAL A 886 13.47 43.12 10.60
CA VAL A 886 13.87 41.79 10.10
C VAL A 886 13.16 40.67 10.86
N VAL A 887 13.10 40.77 12.19
CA VAL A 887 12.36 39.80 13.03
C VAL A 887 10.87 39.83 12.68
N GLY A 888 10.30 41.02 12.45
CA GLY A 888 8.92 41.21 12.03
C GLY A 888 8.60 40.61 10.67
N VAL A 889 9.50 40.72 9.68
CA VAL A 889 9.33 40.06 8.37
C VAL A 889 9.29 38.54 8.52
N VAL A 890 10.23 37.96 9.26
CA VAL A 890 10.27 36.51 9.50
C VAL A 890 9.02 36.07 10.26
N GLY A 891 8.67 36.77 11.34
CA GLY A 891 7.50 36.48 12.15
C GLY A 891 6.18 36.57 11.38
N ALA A 892 5.97 37.65 10.63
CA ALA A 892 4.75 37.83 9.83
C ALA A 892 4.65 36.81 8.69
N THR A 893 5.79 36.42 8.08
CA THR A 893 5.78 35.37 7.05
C THR A 893 5.36 34.03 7.63
N LEU A 894 5.97 33.62 8.75
CA LEU A 894 5.61 32.36 9.43
C LEU A 894 4.15 32.37 9.90
N ALA A 895 3.69 33.49 10.46
CA ALA A 895 2.32 33.63 10.94
C ALA A 895 1.29 33.54 9.80
N LEU A 896 1.52 34.25 8.69
CA LEU A 896 0.59 34.25 7.56
C LEU A 896 0.58 32.91 6.81
N VAL A 897 1.75 32.27 6.65
CA VAL A 897 1.82 30.93 6.06
C VAL A 897 1.15 29.90 6.97
N GLY A 898 1.44 29.93 8.28
CA GLY A 898 0.79 29.06 9.26
C GLY A 898 -0.72 29.21 9.28
N LEU A 899 -1.23 30.46 9.29
CA LEU A 899 -2.66 30.74 9.23
C LEU A 899 -3.30 30.30 7.91
N LEU A 900 -2.60 30.49 6.78
CA LEU A 900 -3.09 30.04 5.47
C LEU A 900 -3.23 28.51 5.43
N LEU A 901 -2.20 27.79 5.87
CA LEU A 901 -2.22 26.33 5.93
C LEU A 901 -3.25 25.81 6.94
N ALA A 902 -3.41 26.46 8.09
CA ALA A 902 -4.43 26.12 9.07
C ALA A 902 -5.86 26.37 8.56
N ALA A 903 -6.05 27.41 7.73
CA ALA A 903 -7.36 27.74 7.16
C ALA A 903 -7.78 26.81 6.02
N VAL A 904 -6.81 26.29 5.25
CA VAL A 904 -7.07 25.33 4.17
C VAL A 904 -7.15 23.90 4.70
N GLY A 905 -6.33 23.56 5.70
CA GLY A 905 -6.00 22.18 6.06
C GLY A 905 -4.63 21.82 5.52
N LEU A 906 -3.78 21.18 6.35
CA LEU A 906 -2.40 20.84 5.96
C LEU A 906 -2.38 19.80 4.84
N GLU A 907 -3.17 18.74 4.97
CA GLU A 907 -3.25 17.65 4.00
C GLU A 907 -3.77 18.16 2.64
N ASP A 908 -4.90 18.89 2.64
CA ASP A 908 -5.45 19.50 1.42
C ASP A 908 -4.45 20.44 0.73
N ALA A 909 -3.74 21.26 1.51
CA ALA A 909 -2.75 22.18 0.97
C ALA A 909 -1.55 21.44 0.34
N LEU A 910 -1.08 20.35 0.96
CA LEU A 910 0.00 19.51 0.43
C LEU A 910 -0.43 18.74 -0.82
N THR A 911 -1.67 18.22 -0.82
CA THR A 911 -2.26 17.51 -1.96
C THR A 911 -2.36 18.41 -3.18
N VAL A 912 -2.98 19.59 -3.04
CA VAL A 912 -3.10 20.56 -4.15
C VAL A 912 -1.72 21.02 -4.63
N TRP A 913 -0.78 21.20 -3.70
CA TRP A 913 0.59 21.59 -4.06
C TRP A 913 1.31 20.49 -4.83
N ASN A 914 1.14 19.22 -4.44
CA ASN A 914 1.78 18.10 -5.10
C ASN A 914 1.14 17.78 -6.45
N ASP A 915 -0.19 17.81 -6.59
CA ASP A 915 -0.88 17.64 -7.87
C ASP A 915 -0.40 18.64 -8.94
N GLN A 916 -0.03 19.85 -8.50
CA GLN A 916 0.47 20.87 -9.39
C GLN A 916 1.94 20.67 -9.77
N LEU A 917 2.79 20.21 -8.84
CA LEU A 917 4.24 20.10 -9.05
C LEU A 917 4.71 18.71 -9.47
N ALA A 918 3.96 17.65 -9.19
CA ALA A 918 4.29 16.24 -9.41
C ALA A 918 5.69 15.87 -8.87
N LEU A 919 5.96 16.18 -7.59
CA LEU A 919 7.27 15.94 -6.99
C LEU A 919 7.31 14.69 -6.13
N LEU A 920 6.22 14.40 -5.45
CA LEU A 920 6.06 13.23 -4.60
C LEU A 920 5.02 12.29 -5.21
N PRO A 921 5.04 10.98 -4.88
CA PRO A 921 4.09 10.03 -5.42
C PRO A 921 2.65 10.51 -5.25
N TRP A 922 1.91 10.49 -6.36
CA TRP A 922 0.58 11.10 -6.45
C TRP A 922 -0.49 10.37 -5.62
N GLY A 923 -0.36 9.05 -5.50
CA GLY A 923 -1.27 8.22 -4.73
C GLY A 923 -1.18 8.45 -3.22
N MET A 924 -0.08 8.99 -2.67
CA MET A 924 0.05 9.20 -1.22
C MET A 924 -1.11 10.03 -0.63
N ALA A 925 -1.54 11.07 -1.34
CA ALA A 925 -2.65 11.94 -0.93
C ALA A 925 -4.03 11.26 -0.96
N ARG A 926 -4.16 10.15 -1.70
CA ARG A 926 -5.45 9.54 -2.06
C ARG A 926 -5.71 8.23 -1.32
N ILE A 927 -4.70 7.68 -0.67
CA ILE A 927 -4.77 6.40 0.04
C ILE A 927 -4.82 6.64 1.56
N LEU A 928 -3.71 7.08 2.17
CA LEU A 928 -3.64 7.41 3.60
C LEU A 928 -3.45 8.91 3.91
N GLY A 929 -3.07 9.71 2.91
CA GLY A 929 -2.71 11.12 3.06
C GLY A 929 -1.19 11.34 3.20
N ILE A 930 -0.67 12.43 2.62
CA ILE A 930 0.75 12.81 2.64
C ILE A 930 1.24 13.01 4.08
N THR A 931 0.45 13.64 4.95
CA THR A 931 0.83 13.83 6.35
C THR A 931 0.97 12.51 7.09
N THR A 932 0.12 11.53 6.78
CA THR A 932 0.15 10.20 7.40
C THR A 932 1.38 9.43 6.94
N TYR A 933 1.59 9.28 5.63
CA TYR A 933 2.74 8.54 5.08
C TYR A 933 4.09 9.11 5.54
N LEU A 934 4.20 10.44 5.62
CA LEU A 934 5.46 11.11 5.97
C LEU A 934 5.58 11.47 7.46
N GLY A 935 4.59 11.10 8.29
CA GLY A 935 4.57 11.43 9.72
C GLY A 935 4.65 12.93 10.00
N ILE A 936 4.03 13.77 9.16
CA ILE A 936 4.04 15.23 9.32
C ILE A 936 3.00 15.61 10.38
N PRO A 937 3.40 16.28 11.49
CA PRO A 937 2.46 16.64 12.54
C PRO A 937 1.37 17.61 12.05
N GLU A 938 0.10 17.24 12.23
CA GLU A 938 -1.05 18.09 11.85
C GLU A 938 -1.04 19.46 12.55
N GLY A 939 -0.44 19.55 13.74
CA GLY A 939 -0.27 20.79 14.51
C GLY A 939 0.79 21.76 13.95
N LEU A 940 1.55 21.38 12.91
CA LEU A 940 2.63 22.20 12.35
C LEU A 940 2.19 23.61 11.89
N PRO A 941 1.02 23.81 11.24
CA PRO A 941 0.53 25.14 10.86
C PRO A 941 0.32 26.06 12.08
N TRP A 942 -0.17 25.51 13.19
CA TRP A 942 -0.35 26.24 14.44
C TRP A 942 0.99 26.59 15.09
N LEU A 943 1.96 25.67 15.06
CA LEU A 943 3.32 25.96 15.52
C LEU A 943 3.94 27.13 14.75
N PHE A 944 3.83 27.16 13.42
CA PHE A 944 4.30 28.28 12.60
C PHE A 944 3.56 29.58 12.93
N THR A 945 2.25 29.51 13.19
CA THR A 945 1.45 30.65 13.61
C THR A 945 1.92 31.22 14.95
N ILE A 946 2.12 30.37 15.95
CA ILE A 946 2.55 30.74 17.30
C ILE A 946 3.97 31.33 17.27
N VAL A 947 4.92 30.62 16.65
CA VAL A 947 6.31 31.11 16.52
C VAL A 947 6.35 32.43 15.76
N GLY A 948 5.57 32.54 14.67
CA GLY A 948 5.42 33.78 13.93
C GLY A 948 4.89 34.93 14.79
N GLY A 949 3.84 34.69 15.56
CA GLY A 949 3.25 35.64 16.50
C GLY A 949 4.23 36.09 17.60
N VAL A 950 4.99 35.16 18.19
CA VAL A 950 6.03 35.46 19.19
C VAL A 950 7.12 36.36 18.60
N LEU A 951 7.56 36.09 17.36
CA LEU A 951 8.52 36.94 16.67
C LEU A 951 7.95 38.33 16.35
N MET A 952 6.67 38.43 15.98
CA MET A 952 6.01 39.73 15.78
C MET A 952 5.88 40.53 17.09
N LEU A 953 5.55 39.88 18.21
CA LEU A 953 5.56 40.50 19.54
C LEU A 953 6.96 40.97 19.93
N THR A 954 7.97 40.14 19.68
CA THR A 954 9.38 40.48 19.92
C THR A 954 9.81 41.67 19.08
N SER A 955 9.43 41.72 17.80
CA SER A 955 9.63 42.87 16.92
C SER A 955 9.00 44.14 17.51
N SER A 956 7.77 44.04 17.99
CA SER A 956 7.04 45.15 18.61
C SER A 956 7.72 45.61 19.91
N LEU A 957 8.22 44.69 20.73
CA LEU A 957 8.97 45.00 21.96
C LEU A 957 10.31 45.70 21.66
N ILE A 958 11.02 45.25 20.61
CA ILE A 958 12.24 45.90 20.12
C ILE A 958 11.94 47.36 19.69
N TRP A 959 10.73 47.64 19.22
CA TRP A 959 10.29 48.98 18.87
C TRP A 959 9.87 49.84 20.09
N THR A 960 9.29 49.26 21.14
CA THR A 960 8.70 50.00 22.27
C THR A 960 9.62 50.21 23.48
N LEU A 961 10.72 49.47 23.63
CA LEU A 961 11.64 49.61 24.78
C LEU A 961 12.31 51.00 24.86
N PRO A 962 12.20 51.73 26.00
CA PRO A 962 12.76 53.07 26.14
C PRO A 962 14.29 53.10 25.96
N ARG A 963 14.79 54.25 25.49
CA ARG A 963 16.24 54.52 25.43
C ARG A 963 16.79 54.54 26.86
N VAL A 964 17.45 53.47 27.30
CA VAL A 964 18.40 53.58 28.40
C VAL A 964 19.49 54.52 27.93
N ARG A 965 19.43 55.78 28.38
CA ARG A 965 20.53 56.73 28.23
C ARG A 965 21.71 56.14 29.01
N ALA A 966 22.71 55.62 28.30
CA ALA A 966 24.01 55.46 28.91
C ALA A 966 24.47 56.85 29.37
N ALA A 967 24.62 57.03 30.69
CA ALA A 967 25.33 58.17 31.25
C ALA A 967 26.77 58.12 30.70
N ARG A 968 27.31 59.32 30.44
CA ARG A 968 28.55 59.61 29.69
C ARG A 968 29.76 58.82 30.14
#